data_AF-A0A8K0TFC0-F1
#
_entry.id   AF-A0A8K0TFC0-F1
#
_cell.length_a   1.000
_cell.length_b   1.000
_cell.length_c   1.000
_cell.angle_alpha   90.00
_cell.angle_beta   90.00
_cell.angle_gamma   90.00
#
_symmetry.space_group_name_H-M   'P 1'
#
loop_
_entity.id
_entity.type
_entity.pdbx_description
1 polymer ?
#
loop_
_entity_poly.entity_id
_entity_poly.type
_entity_poly.pdbx_seq_one_letter_code
_entity_poly.pdbx_strand_id
1 'polypeptide(L)'
;MDVDKLSGEPPVWADKRQALCDALPFFKSHQGSLYTSNLVARGILIDGEVSIRDILTQDVIITALGGGRVKGPEGKMTRTREASSILFRSATAAMQQGLPVGVIAGEKYSLIGAPLPHAYNVLGWFTITDMWAEKDADGIVMHKLRLEKTDKSSPSWWALKGSAAPDVGHRSYPAVRHHCESCKQESKQVFSQGWACLSAKCNNHFVLPNGEVISDLEYAADNAAPFAWCVTCKQPSKTVFAQTWTCLHKECPSAFALPVGTSKSDLTYSREILLERTACVASDQPIQPTLPIVEQASTSIEFRCGIVCPQCHGCSRRRHWDRWVCETDGCDFVLLAPPEPLTLVDVMKEMNEAQMRKSYKNAFVRSPHVESFFKTFGDYSVHGFSIKDPFSTKSEAGTVHIFRATDQINAREGGANQMWHEIHDAAGHGFNLSRNPVRTPGHKTEVLTRHFQQNWGAPYKFVVNVLSKSFSDAPDFILRALMRMSWAGHKAVWSQPDDHSPPSPSELDGLTTFNELLSLGYMEGDSISYHDDGEGTLGPTVATLSLGSPALMSFRMKSRVAKDDREVLKFPIYHGDIVVMHGEDIHKYFEHKVDPLGKRRFALTSRYIDLDTLDPVTRDEAEKKGAIPQHAIKWVYDGQ
;
A
#
# COMPACT_ATOMS: atom_id res chain seq x y z
N MET A 1 -23.33 -9.93 -23.05
CA MET A 1 -23.23 -11.14 -22.20
C MET A 1 -23.82 -10.75 -20.87
N ASP A 2 -25.02 -11.24 -20.57
CA ASP A 2 -25.95 -10.63 -19.62
C ASP A 2 -25.47 -10.65 -18.16
N VAL A 3 -24.93 -9.50 -17.72
CA VAL A 3 -24.87 -9.10 -16.29
C VAL A 3 -26.28 -9.10 -15.68
N ASP A 4 -27.29 -9.01 -16.54
CA ASP A 4 -28.73 -9.02 -16.27
C ASP A 4 -29.27 -10.28 -15.56
N LYS A 5 -28.43 -11.25 -15.21
CA LYS A 5 -28.81 -12.42 -14.41
C LYS A 5 -28.79 -12.15 -12.90
N LEU A 6 -28.01 -11.17 -12.43
CA LEU A 6 -27.90 -10.84 -11.00
C LEU A 6 -29.08 -9.98 -10.54
N SER A 7 -29.44 -10.08 -9.26
CA SER A 7 -30.60 -9.39 -8.67
C SER A 7 -30.32 -7.93 -8.33
N GLY A 8 -29.05 -7.53 -8.21
CA GLY A 8 -28.65 -6.16 -7.94
C GLY A 8 -27.18 -5.90 -8.26
N GLU A 9 -26.70 -4.74 -7.81
CA GLU A 9 -25.35 -4.24 -8.03
C GLU A 9 -24.51 -4.29 -6.75
N PRO A 10 -23.16 -4.37 -6.83
CA PRO A 10 -22.31 -4.31 -5.66
C PRO A 10 -22.41 -2.95 -4.95
N PRO A 11 -22.50 -2.91 -3.61
CA PRO A 11 -22.55 -1.66 -2.86
C PRO A 11 -21.28 -0.80 -2.98
N VAL A 12 -20.16 -1.44 -3.32
CA VAL A 12 -18.86 -0.81 -3.60
C VAL A 12 -18.08 -1.71 -4.56
N TRP A 13 -17.32 -1.13 -5.48
CA TRP A 13 -16.54 -1.90 -6.46
C TRP A 13 -15.28 -1.15 -6.90
N ALA A 14 -14.39 -1.83 -7.63
CA ALA A 14 -13.28 -1.17 -8.32
C ALA A 14 -12.80 -1.97 -9.54
N ASP A 15 -12.27 -1.27 -10.55
CA ASP A 15 -11.58 -1.92 -11.68
C ASP A 15 -10.07 -2.06 -11.47
N LYS A 16 -9.52 -1.35 -10.49
CA LYS A 16 -8.11 -1.39 -10.13
C LYS A 16 -7.95 -1.87 -8.70
N ARG A 17 -7.05 -2.82 -8.49
CA ARG A 17 -6.76 -3.38 -7.15
C ARG A 17 -6.22 -2.32 -6.19
N GLN A 18 -5.39 -1.40 -6.69
CA GLN A 18 -4.91 -0.29 -5.88
C GLN A 18 -6.05 0.65 -5.46
N ALA A 19 -7.09 0.85 -6.28
CA ALA A 19 -8.21 1.70 -5.89
C ALA A 19 -8.99 1.12 -4.69
N LEU A 20 -9.23 -0.20 -4.66
CA LEU A 20 -9.74 -0.87 -3.45
C LEU A 20 -8.84 -0.60 -2.24
N CYS A 21 -7.53 -0.82 -2.42
CA CYS A 21 -6.57 -0.68 -1.32
C CYS A 21 -6.44 0.78 -0.87
N ASP A 22 -6.58 1.76 -1.74
CA ASP A 22 -6.50 3.16 -1.37
C ASP A 22 -7.81 3.58 -0.66
N ALA A 23 -8.98 3.16 -1.14
CA ALA A 23 -10.29 3.62 -0.66
C ALA A 23 -10.86 2.86 0.56
N LEU A 24 -10.65 1.54 0.66
CA LEU A 24 -11.31 0.73 1.69
C LEU A 24 -10.43 0.58 2.94
N PRO A 25 -10.91 0.97 4.14
CA PRO A 25 -10.14 0.83 5.38
C PRO A 25 -9.95 -0.64 5.78
N PHE A 26 -10.89 -1.51 5.40
CA PHE A 26 -10.90 -2.93 5.72
C PHE A 26 -10.16 -3.81 4.70
N PHE A 27 -9.53 -3.24 3.67
CA PHE A 27 -8.74 -4.03 2.71
C PHE A 27 -7.56 -3.23 2.15
N LYS A 28 -6.33 -3.50 2.61
CA LYS A 28 -5.08 -2.88 2.09
C LYS A 28 -4.11 -3.90 1.49
N SER A 29 -4.59 -5.06 1.02
CA SER A 29 -3.74 -6.13 0.51
C SER A 29 -3.57 -6.06 -1.02
N HIS A 30 -2.49 -5.43 -1.48
CA HIS A 30 -2.20 -5.25 -2.91
C HIS A 30 -1.83 -6.55 -3.65
N GLN A 31 -1.47 -7.61 -2.93
CA GLN A 31 -1.03 -8.88 -3.51
C GLN A 31 -1.70 -10.12 -2.89
N GLY A 32 -2.00 -10.12 -1.59
CA GLY A 32 -2.60 -11.25 -0.88
C GLY A 32 -4.13 -11.24 -0.85
N SER A 33 -4.76 -12.39 -0.62
CA SER A 33 -6.22 -12.47 -0.50
C SER A 33 -6.73 -12.02 0.87
N LEU A 34 -5.96 -12.19 1.95
CA LEU A 34 -6.34 -11.73 3.28
C LEU A 34 -5.62 -10.43 3.62
N TYR A 35 -6.38 -9.42 4.05
CA TYR A 35 -5.83 -8.24 4.72
C TYR A 35 -5.96 -8.39 6.23
N THR A 36 -4.86 -8.11 6.93
CA THR A 36 -4.75 -8.23 8.38
C THR A 36 -4.21 -6.92 8.96
N SER A 37 -4.76 -6.49 10.09
CA SER A 37 -4.27 -5.33 10.85
C SER A 37 -4.24 -5.72 12.33
N ASN A 38 -3.12 -5.44 13.02
CA ASN A 38 -2.88 -5.84 14.41
C ASN A 38 -3.13 -7.33 14.70
N LEU A 39 -2.72 -8.21 13.77
CA LEU A 39 -2.96 -9.66 13.83
C LEU A 39 -4.45 -10.04 13.91
N VAL A 40 -5.32 -9.25 13.29
CA VAL A 40 -6.75 -9.54 13.14
C VAL A 40 -7.12 -9.40 11.66
N ALA A 41 -7.88 -10.37 11.13
CA ALA A 41 -8.40 -10.29 9.77
C ALA A 41 -9.41 -9.15 9.63
N ARG A 42 -9.30 -8.36 8.56
CA ARG A 42 -10.19 -7.21 8.30
C ARG A 42 -10.92 -7.32 6.97
N GLY A 43 -10.31 -7.95 5.96
CA GLY A 43 -10.97 -8.16 4.68
C GLY A 43 -10.38 -9.33 3.90
N ILE A 44 -11.21 -9.93 3.06
CA ILE A 44 -10.94 -11.15 2.29
C ILE A 44 -11.30 -10.90 0.83
N LEU A 45 -10.37 -11.16 -0.07
CA LEU A 45 -10.58 -11.22 -1.52
C LEU A 45 -10.62 -12.67 -1.98
N ILE A 46 -11.75 -13.09 -2.54
CA ILE A 46 -11.95 -14.38 -3.22
C ILE A 46 -12.00 -14.12 -4.73
N ASP A 47 -11.27 -14.88 -5.53
CA ASP A 47 -11.11 -14.65 -6.97
C ASP A 47 -10.94 -15.99 -7.69
N GLY A 48 -10.16 -16.08 -8.78
CA GLY A 48 -10.08 -17.26 -9.65
C GLY A 48 -9.54 -18.56 -9.04
N GLU A 49 -9.02 -18.55 -7.81
CA GLU A 49 -8.37 -19.71 -7.17
C GLU A 49 -9.30 -20.46 -6.21
N VAL A 50 -10.50 -20.78 -6.69
CA VAL A 50 -11.54 -21.54 -5.96
C VAL A 50 -11.00 -22.91 -5.54
N SER A 51 -11.15 -23.24 -4.26
CA SER A 51 -10.67 -24.51 -3.73
C SER A 51 -11.72 -25.62 -3.80
N ILE A 52 -11.27 -26.86 -3.59
CA ILE A 52 -12.16 -28.01 -3.47
C ILE A 52 -13.20 -27.75 -2.36
N ARG A 53 -14.46 -28.04 -2.69
CA ARG A 53 -15.63 -27.77 -1.83
C ARG A 53 -15.79 -26.31 -1.42
N ASP A 54 -15.19 -25.33 -2.10
CA ASP A 54 -15.62 -23.94 -1.85
C ASP A 54 -17.11 -23.80 -2.24
N ILE A 55 -17.86 -23.06 -1.43
CA ILE A 55 -19.30 -22.83 -1.63
C ILE A 55 -19.58 -21.35 -1.49
N LEU A 56 -20.48 -20.86 -2.36
CA LEU A 56 -21.15 -19.58 -2.23
C LEU A 56 -22.66 -19.85 -2.16
N THR A 57 -23.31 -19.29 -1.16
CA THR A 57 -24.77 -19.18 -1.09
C THR A 57 -25.17 -17.70 -0.96
N GLN A 58 -26.44 -17.40 -0.66
CA GLN A 58 -26.83 -16.01 -0.44
C GLN A 58 -26.21 -15.40 0.83
N ASP A 59 -26.00 -16.18 1.88
CA ASP A 59 -25.59 -15.68 3.19
C ASP A 59 -24.43 -16.46 3.84
N VAL A 60 -24.00 -17.57 3.25
CA VAL A 60 -22.84 -18.36 3.69
C VAL A 60 -21.82 -18.52 2.57
N ILE A 61 -20.55 -18.28 2.89
CA ILE A 61 -19.40 -18.60 2.04
C ILE A 61 -18.52 -19.60 2.79
N ILE A 62 -18.15 -20.70 2.14
CA ILE A 62 -17.08 -21.56 2.62
C ILE A 62 -15.91 -21.47 1.65
N THR A 63 -14.76 -21.00 2.12
CA THR A 63 -13.58 -20.82 1.28
C THR A 63 -12.29 -21.21 1.99
N ALA A 64 -11.26 -21.55 1.23
CA ALA A 64 -9.93 -21.80 1.78
C ALA A 64 -9.22 -20.50 2.17
N LEU A 65 -8.61 -20.48 3.37
CA LEU A 65 -7.69 -19.45 3.80
C LEU A 65 -6.53 -19.33 2.78
N GLY A 66 -6.31 -18.12 2.28
CA GLY A 66 -5.29 -17.87 1.27
C GLY A 66 -3.85 -18.02 1.75
N GLY A 67 -2.91 -17.94 0.82
CA GLY A 67 -1.48 -18.15 1.06
C GLY A 67 -1.03 -19.58 0.79
N GLY A 68 0.29 -19.82 0.92
CA GLY A 68 0.89 -21.14 0.68
C GLY A 68 0.86 -21.63 -0.77
N ARG A 69 0.61 -20.72 -1.73
CA ARG A 69 0.58 -21.02 -3.17
C ARG A 69 1.81 -20.49 -3.89
N VAL A 70 2.18 -21.17 -4.97
CA VAL A 70 3.27 -20.79 -5.89
C VAL A 70 2.72 -20.75 -7.31
N LYS A 71 3.21 -19.82 -8.12
CA LYS A 71 2.84 -19.70 -9.52
C LYS A 71 3.58 -20.79 -10.32
N GLY A 72 2.84 -21.68 -10.96
CA GLY A 72 3.38 -22.72 -11.85
C GLY A 72 3.81 -22.15 -13.21
N PRO A 73 4.45 -22.97 -14.07
CA PRO A 73 4.89 -22.59 -15.42
C PRO A 73 3.74 -22.08 -16.30
N GLU A 74 2.58 -22.72 -16.23
CA GLU A 74 1.33 -22.31 -16.89
C GLU A 74 0.66 -21.07 -16.26
N GLY A 75 1.26 -20.48 -15.22
CA GLY A 75 0.77 -19.28 -14.55
C GLY A 75 -0.34 -19.51 -13.52
N LYS A 76 -0.80 -20.76 -13.34
CA LYS A 76 -1.76 -21.17 -12.32
C LYS A 76 -1.16 -21.15 -10.92
N MET A 77 -1.91 -20.72 -9.91
CA MET A 77 -1.44 -20.71 -8.52
C MET A 77 -1.77 -22.02 -7.80
N THR A 78 -0.80 -22.90 -7.65
CA THR A 78 -1.00 -24.19 -6.96
C THR A 78 -0.58 -24.10 -5.50
N ARG A 79 -1.35 -24.69 -4.59
CA ARG A 79 -0.99 -24.77 -3.17
C ARG A 79 0.13 -25.79 -3.00
N THR A 80 1.24 -25.36 -2.41
CA THR A 80 2.42 -26.21 -2.15
C THR A 80 2.74 -26.31 -0.68
N ARG A 81 2.10 -25.48 0.16
CA ARG A 81 2.25 -25.47 1.62
C ARG A 81 1.04 -24.87 2.32
N GLU A 82 1.00 -25.01 3.64
CA GLU A 82 0.00 -24.38 4.51
C GLU A 82 0.07 -22.84 4.38
N ALA A 83 -1.05 -22.17 4.69
CA ALA A 83 -1.05 -20.73 4.90
C ALA A 83 -0.08 -20.33 6.03
N SER A 84 0.45 -19.10 6.00
CA SER A 84 1.37 -18.66 7.05
C SER A 84 0.65 -18.59 8.41
N SER A 85 1.42 -18.82 9.48
CA SER A 85 0.89 -18.77 10.85
C SER A 85 0.26 -17.41 11.20
N ILE A 86 0.76 -16.32 10.60
CA ILE A 86 0.21 -14.97 10.77
C ILE A 86 -1.23 -14.88 10.20
N LEU A 87 -1.47 -15.41 8.99
CA LEU A 87 -2.79 -15.38 8.37
C LEU A 87 -3.77 -16.25 9.16
N PHE A 88 -3.32 -17.45 9.57
CA PHE A 88 -4.12 -18.35 10.40
C PHE A 88 -4.52 -17.69 11.72
N ARG A 89 -3.54 -17.17 12.49
CA ARG A 89 -3.79 -16.48 13.76
C ARG A 89 -4.72 -15.27 13.59
N SER A 90 -4.59 -14.53 12.49
CA SER A 90 -5.42 -13.35 12.24
C SER A 90 -6.88 -13.69 11.95
N ALA A 91 -7.11 -14.75 11.17
CA ALA A 91 -8.46 -15.27 10.93
C ALA A 91 -9.07 -15.86 12.21
N THR A 92 -8.28 -16.62 12.99
CA THR A 92 -8.72 -17.14 14.30
C THR A 92 -9.10 -16.01 15.26
N ALA A 93 -8.30 -14.95 15.35
CA ALA A 93 -8.59 -13.82 16.22
C ALA A 93 -9.89 -13.11 15.82
N ALA A 94 -10.13 -12.89 14.51
CA ALA A 94 -11.38 -12.29 14.04
C ALA A 94 -12.59 -13.21 14.32
N MET A 95 -12.45 -14.53 14.15
CA MET A 95 -13.49 -15.51 14.50
C MET A 95 -13.83 -15.50 15.98
N GLN A 96 -12.82 -15.57 16.85
CA GLN A 96 -12.99 -15.64 18.31
C GLN A 96 -13.66 -14.37 18.85
N GLN A 97 -13.32 -13.22 18.30
CA GLN A 97 -13.90 -11.92 18.68
C GLN A 97 -15.22 -11.62 17.96
N GLY A 98 -15.67 -12.48 17.04
CA GLY A 98 -16.89 -12.26 16.25
C GLY A 98 -16.84 -11.01 15.35
N LEU A 99 -15.64 -10.56 14.97
CA LEU A 99 -15.46 -9.30 14.26
C LEU A 99 -15.88 -9.43 12.78
N PRO A 100 -16.60 -8.43 12.25
CA PRO A 100 -16.90 -8.34 10.83
C PRO A 100 -15.63 -8.21 9.96
N VAL A 101 -15.63 -8.91 8.83
CA VAL A 101 -14.63 -8.86 7.78
C VAL A 101 -15.29 -8.51 6.45
N GLY A 102 -14.73 -7.56 5.71
CA GLY A 102 -15.25 -7.19 4.39
C GLY A 102 -14.86 -8.24 3.36
N VAL A 103 -15.81 -8.80 2.62
CA VAL A 103 -15.55 -9.81 1.59
C VAL A 103 -15.71 -9.20 0.21
N ILE A 104 -14.76 -9.48 -0.67
CA ILE A 104 -14.65 -8.95 -2.03
C ILE A 104 -14.54 -10.13 -2.99
N ALA A 105 -15.37 -10.17 -4.04
CA ALA A 105 -15.26 -11.09 -5.15
C ALA A 105 -14.55 -10.44 -6.34
N GLY A 106 -13.46 -11.06 -6.80
CA GLY A 106 -12.84 -10.71 -8.08
C GLY A 106 -13.61 -11.30 -9.25
N GLU A 107 -13.50 -10.68 -10.43
CA GLU A 107 -14.22 -11.08 -11.66
C GLU A 107 -14.03 -12.55 -12.07
N LYS A 108 -12.97 -13.22 -11.60
CA LYS A 108 -12.69 -14.62 -11.94
C LYS A 108 -13.34 -15.60 -10.96
N TYR A 109 -14.07 -15.10 -9.96
CA TYR A 109 -14.71 -15.93 -8.96
C TYR A 109 -15.88 -16.73 -9.56
N SER A 110 -15.63 -17.99 -9.87
CA SER A 110 -16.53 -18.83 -10.66
C SER A 110 -17.81 -19.26 -9.96
N LEU A 111 -17.87 -19.21 -8.61
CA LEU A 111 -19.01 -19.70 -7.84
C LEU A 111 -20.24 -18.77 -7.87
N ILE A 112 -20.12 -17.54 -8.38
CA ILE A 112 -21.29 -16.65 -8.58
C ILE A 112 -22.20 -17.15 -9.71
N GLY A 113 -21.68 -17.94 -10.66
CA GLY A 113 -22.49 -18.51 -11.74
C GLY A 113 -22.97 -17.49 -12.80
N ALA A 114 -22.51 -16.24 -12.72
CA ALA A 114 -22.74 -15.18 -13.70
C ALA A 114 -21.49 -14.26 -13.80
N PRO A 115 -21.29 -13.56 -14.92
CA PRO A 115 -20.25 -12.53 -15.02
C PRO A 115 -20.47 -11.43 -13.98
N LEU A 116 -19.40 -11.05 -13.28
CA LEU A 116 -19.42 -9.92 -12.36
C LEU A 116 -19.30 -8.59 -13.13
N PRO A 117 -19.94 -7.51 -12.67
CA PRO A 117 -19.95 -6.22 -13.38
C PRO A 117 -18.58 -5.54 -13.39
N HIS A 118 -17.76 -5.73 -12.34
CA HIS A 118 -16.46 -5.06 -12.19
C HIS A 118 -15.32 -6.04 -11.92
N ALA A 119 -14.08 -5.57 -12.04
CA ALA A 119 -12.90 -6.41 -11.73
C ALA A 119 -12.90 -6.90 -10.27
N TYR A 120 -13.40 -6.06 -9.35
CA TYR A 120 -13.55 -6.38 -7.93
C TYR A 120 -14.85 -5.82 -7.37
N ASN A 121 -15.62 -6.65 -6.66
CA ASN A 121 -16.99 -6.37 -6.26
C ASN A 121 -17.14 -6.70 -4.76
N VAL A 122 -17.55 -5.74 -3.94
CA VAL A 122 -17.73 -5.97 -2.50
C VAL A 122 -19.02 -6.75 -2.27
N LEU A 123 -18.92 -7.92 -1.63
CA LEU A 123 -20.08 -8.74 -1.24
C LEU A 123 -20.74 -8.19 0.04
N GLY A 124 -19.97 -7.56 0.92
CA GLY A 124 -20.47 -6.97 2.16
C GLY A 124 -19.68 -7.44 3.39
N TRP A 125 -20.29 -7.28 4.55
CA TRP A 125 -19.73 -7.67 5.85
C TRP A 125 -20.09 -9.10 6.21
N PHE A 126 -19.09 -9.90 6.57
CA PHE A 126 -19.25 -11.28 7.01
C PHE A 126 -18.56 -11.50 8.36
N THR A 127 -18.98 -12.49 9.12
CA THR A 127 -18.26 -12.97 10.31
C THR A 127 -17.70 -14.36 10.02
N ILE A 128 -16.47 -14.63 10.43
CA ILE A 128 -15.93 -16.00 10.42
C ILE A 128 -16.60 -16.76 11.57
N THR A 129 -17.45 -17.75 11.27
CA THR A 129 -18.15 -18.51 12.32
C THR A 129 -17.38 -19.76 12.72
N ASP A 130 -16.74 -20.40 11.74
CA ASP A 130 -16.02 -21.66 11.91
C ASP A 130 -14.75 -21.69 11.08
N MET A 131 -13.74 -22.38 11.63
CA MET A 131 -12.48 -22.65 10.97
C MET A 131 -12.08 -24.09 11.22
N TRP A 132 -11.62 -24.79 10.19
CA TRP A 132 -11.20 -26.18 10.33
C TRP A 132 -10.14 -26.58 9.30
N ALA A 133 -9.39 -27.65 9.60
CA ALA A 133 -8.37 -28.16 8.72
C ALA A 133 -8.90 -29.30 7.84
N GLU A 134 -8.68 -29.16 6.52
CA GLU A 134 -8.79 -30.24 5.56
C GLU A 134 -7.39 -30.60 5.04
N LYS A 135 -7.23 -31.79 4.45
CA LYS A 135 -6.00 -32.19 3.73
C LYS A 135 -6.32 -32.50 2.29
N ASP A 136 -5.56 -31.94 1.36
CA ASP A 136 -5.66 -32.28 -0.06
C ASP A 136 -5.08 -33.67 -0.37
N ALA A 137 -5.01 -34.03 -1.65
CA ALA A 137 -4.52 -35.33 -2.10
C ALA A 137 -3.07 -35.59 -1.64
N ASP A 138 -2.23 -34.54 -1.66
CA ASP A 138 -0.82 -34.59 -1.27
C ASP A 138 -0.61 -34.49 0.26
N GLY A 139 -1.70 -34.37 1.02
CA GLY A 139 -1.67 -34.29 2.48
C GLY A 139 -1.37 -32.89 3.02
N ILE A 140 -1.32 -31.87 2.16
CA ILE A 140 -1.09 -30.48 2.57
C ILE A 140 -2.32 -29.98 3.30
N VAL A 141 -2.10 -29.39 4.48
CA VAL A 141 -3.15 -28.82 5.31
C VAL A 141 -3.69 -27.54 4.67
N MET A 142 -5.01 -27.47 4.57
CA MET A 142 -5.76 -26.33 4.10
C MET A 142 -6.79 -25.92 5.14
N HIS A 143 -6.68 -24.70 5.66
CA HIS A 143 -7.67 -24.14 6.56
C HIS A 143 -8.87 -23.63 5.78
N LYS A 144 -10.05 -24.12 6.10
CA LYS A 144 -11.31 -23.64 5.55
C LYS A 144 -11.93 -22.66 6.53
N LEU A 145 -12.53 -21.61 5.97
CA LEU A 145 -13.25 -20.57 6.67
C LEU A 145 -14.72 -20.70 6.27
N ARG A 146 -15.62 -20.73 7.26
CA ARG A 146 -17.04 -20.48 7.04
C ARG A 146 -17.34 -19.04 7.44
N LEU A 147 -17.84 -18.28 6.47
CA LEU A 147 -18.19 -16.88 6.57
C LEU A 147 -19.71 -16.78 6.51
N GLU A 148 -20.29 -16.04 7.43
CA GLU A 148 -21.74 -15.78 7.48
C GLU A 148 -22.00 -14.29 7.31
N LYS A 149 -22.88 -13.92 6.38
CA LYS A 149 -23.22 -12.53 6.10
C LYS A 149 -23.86 -11.91 7.35
N THR A 150 -23.37 -10.74 7.75
CA THR A 150 -23.82 -10.06 8.97
C THR A 150 -25.23 -9.49 8.83
N ASP A 151 -25.54 -8.91 7.66
CA ASP A 151 -26.88 -8.42 7.31
C ASP A 151 -27.59 -9.39 6.36
N LYS A 152 -28.67 -9.98 6.85
CA LYS A 152 -29.53 -10.94 6.15
C LYS A 152 -30.95 -10.39 5.92
N SER A 153 -31.18 -9.11 6.18
CA SER A 153 -32.49 -8.47 6.06
C SER A 153 -32.98 -8.38 4.61
N SER A 154 -32.04 -8.36 3.65
CA SER A 154 -32.30 -8.41 2.22
C SER A 154 -31.58 -9.55 1.53
N PRO A 155 -32.09 -10.03 0.39
CA PRO A 155 -31.35 -10.90 -0.50
C PRO A 155 -30.00 -10.28 -0.87
N SER A 156 -29.02 -11.15 -1.15
CA SER A 156 -27.72 -10.69 -1.63
C SER A 156 -27.79 -10.25 -3.10
N TRP A 157 -27.05 -9.19 -3.44
CA TRP A 157 -27.08 -8.59 -4.78
C TRP A 157 -26.57 -9.55 -5.87
N TRP A 158 -25.72 -10.50 -5.50
CA TRP A 158 -25.24 -11.57 -6.38
C TRP A 158 -26.21 -12.75 -6.49
N ALA A 159 -27.40 -12.69 -5.88
CA ALA A 159 -28.40 -13.72 -6.10
C ALA A 159 -28.88 -13.67 -7.56
N LEU A 160 -29.19 -14.84 -8.14
CA LEU A 160 -29.76 -14.88 -9.49
C LEU A 160 -31.21 -14.37 -9.45
N LYS A 161 -31.63 -13.61 -10.47
CA LYS A 161 -33.02 -13.15 -10.61
C LYS A 161 -33.98 -14.35 -10.54
N GLY A 162 -35.03 -14.23 -9.73
CA GLY A 162 -36.00 -15.30 -9.49
C GLY A 162 -35.61 -16.32 -8.41
N SER A 163 -34.44 -16.17 -7.76
CA SER A 163 -34.10 -16.97 -6.58
C SER A 163 -35.06 -16.68 -5.43
N ALA A 164 -35.43 -17.71 -4.66
CA ALA A 164 -36.21 -17.54 -3.45
C ALA A 164 -35.47 -16.63 -2.44
N ALA A 165 -36.26 -15.88 -1.66
CA ALA A 165 -35.72 -15.08 -0.57
C ALA A 165 -35.02 -15.99 0.47
N PRO A 166 -34.05 -15.45 1.24
CA PRO A 166 -33.47 -16.16 2.38
C PRO A 166 -34.56 -16.60 3.35
N ASP A 167 -34.40 -17.77 3.96
CA ASP A 167 -35.32 -18.28 4.98
C ASP A 167 -35.08 -17.52 6.30
N VAL A 168 -35.83 -16.43 6.51
CA VAL A 168 -35.72 -15.54 7.68
C VAL A 168 -36.64 -16.07 8.78
N GLY A 169 -36.16 -17.01 9.60
CA GLY A 169 -36.98 -17.55 10.69
C GLY A 169 -36.31 -18.56 11.62
N HIS A 170 -35.08 -19.01 11.32
CA HIS A 170 -34.40 -20.02 12.13
C HIS A 170 -33.76 -19.44 13.38
N ARG A 171 -33.93 -20.14 14.50
CA ARG A 171 -33.17 -19.90 15.74
C ARG A 171 -31.68 -20.04 15.44
N SER A 172 -30.91 -19.05 15.86
CA SER A 172 -29.46 -18.96 15.63
C SER A 172 -28.69 -19.23 16.91
N TYR A 173 -27.49 -19.79 16.78
CA TYR A 173 -26.57 -19.91 17.91
C TYR A 173 -26.28 -18.52 18.50
N PRO A 174 -26.26 -18.37 19.83
CA PRO A 174 -25.82 -17.13 20.44
C PRO A 174 -24.36 -16.86 20.04
N ALA A 175 -24.00 -15.58 19.94
CA ALA A 175 -22.62 -15.13 19.71
C ALA A 175 -21.69 -15.41 20.92
N VAL A 176 -22.21 -16.11 21.93
CA VAL A 176 -21.59 -16.29 23.24
C VAL A 176 -20.47 -17.31 23.15
N ARG A 177 -19.25 -16.84 23.42
CA ARG A 177 -18.04 -17.64 23.58
C ARG A 177 -17.44 -17.31 24.94
N HIS A 178 -17.13 -18.34 25.74
CA HIS A 178 -16.48 -18.16 27.03
C HIS A 178 -15.22 -18.99 27.12
N HIS A 179 -14.23 -18.43 27.82
CA HIS A 179 -13.04 -19.16 28.23
C HIS A 179 -13.37 -19.93 29.50
N CYS A 180 -13.18 -21.24 29.48
CA CYS A 180 -13.39 -22.07 30.66
C CYS A 180 -12.45 -21.61 31.78
N GLU A 181 -12.98 -21.36 32.97
CA GLU A 181 -12.16 -20.93 34.10
C GLU A 181 -11.12 -21.98 34.51
N SER A 182 -11.42 -23.27 34.32
CA SER A 182 -10.54 -24.40 34.65
C SER A 182 -9.44 -24.61 33.60
N CYS A 183 -9.79 -24.86 32.33
CA CYS A 183 -8.79 -25.21 31.30
C CYS A 183 -8.34 -24.03 30.42
N LYS A 184 -8.94 -22.85 30.59
CA LYS A 184 -8.71 -21.64 29.79
C LYS A 184 -8.98 -21.80 28.29
N GLN A 185 -9.53 -22.94 27.85
CA GLN A 185 -9.96 -23.14 26.48
C GLN A 185 -11.27 -22.40 26.23
N GLU A 186 -11.37 -21.74 25.08
CA GLU A 186 -12.61 -21.14 24.62
C GLU A 186 -13.60 -22.23 24.18
N SER A 187 -14.88 -22.04 24.45
CA SER A 187 -15.95 -22.82 23.84
C SER A 187 -17.08 -21.89 23.39
N LYS A 188 -17.73 -22.21 22.28
CA LYS A 188 -18.98 -21.57 21.85
C LYS A 188 -20.13 -22.14 22.67
N GLN A 189 -21.10 -21.33 23.05
CA GLN A 189 -22.36 -21.83 23.58
C GLN A 189 -23.12 -22.56 22.48
N VAL A 190 -23.33 -23.86 22.65
CA VAL A 190 -24.01 -24.71 21.66
C VAL A 190 -25.37 -25.23 22.13
N PHE A 191 -25.68 -25.12 23.42
CA PHE A 191 -26.96 -25.56 23.96
C PHE A 191 -27.84 -24.38 24.32
N SER A 192 -29.15 -24.54 24.11
CA SER A 192 -30.14 -23.50 24.39
C SER A 192 -30.19 -23.14 25.88
N GLN A 193 -29.85 -24.12 26.73
CA GLN A 193 -29.88 -24.01 28.17
C GLN A 193 -28.68 -23.29 28.78
N GLY A 194 -27.57 -23.19 28.06
CA GLY A 194 -26.41 -22.43 28.54
C GLY A 194 -25.08 -22.83 27.94
N TRP A 195 -24.05 -22.10 28.36
CA TRP A 195 -22.67 -22.39 27.99
C TRP A 195 -22.10 -23.55 28.82
N ALA A 196 -21.37 -24.46 28.18
CA ALA A 196 -20.56 -25.48 28.83
C ALA A 196 -19.18 -25.56 28.18
N CYS A 197 -18.17 -25.97 28.96
CA CYS A 197 -16.85 -26.26 28.40
C CYS A 197 -16.92 -27.49 27.51
N LEU A 198 -16.54 -27.35 26.24
CA LEU A 198 -16.60 -28.45 25.26
C LEU A 198 -15.29 -29.26 25.19
N SER A 199 -14.25 -28.89 25.92
CA SER A 199 -12.98 -29.64 25.91
C SER A 199 -13.07 -30.87 26.81
N ALA A 200 -13.02 -32.08 26.24
CA ALA A 200 -13.09 -33.33 27.01
C ALA A 200 -11.83 -33.61 27.87
N LYS A 201 -10.80 -32.75 27.79
CA LYS A 201 -9.65 -32.76 28.71
C LYS A 201 -9.89 -31.93 29.98
N CYS A 202 -10.98 -31.18 30.03
CA CYS A 202 -11.30 -30.31 31.16
C CYS A 202 -12.03 -31.10 32.26
N ASN A 203 -11.70 -30.83 33.53
CA ASN A 203 -12.46 -31.38 34.65
C ASN A 203 -13.89 -30.84 34.71
N ASN A 204 -14.12 -29.64 34.15
CA ASN A 204 -15.44 -29.03 34.02
C ASN A 204 -16.04 -29.26 32.63
N HIS A 205 -15.58 -30.30 31.91
CA HIS A 205 -16.16 -30.68 30.63
C HIS A 205 -17.65 -30.95 30.80
N PHE A 206 -18.46 -30.31 29.96
CA PHE A 206 -19.90 -30.55 29.90
C PHE A 206 -20.67 -30.26 31.20
N VAL A 207 -20.12 -29.41 32.08
CA VAL A 207 -20.82 -28.90 33.27
C VAL A 207 -21.61 -27.64 32.88
N LEU A 208 -22.94 -27.71 33.00
CA LEU A 208 -23.86 -26.61 32.69
C LEU A 208 -24.23 -25.80 33.94
N PRO A 209 -24.64 -24.53 33.79
CA PRO A 209 -25.27 -23.76 34.86
C PRO A 209 -26.53 -24.52 35.34
N ASN A 210 -26.71 -24.63 36.66
CA ASN A 210 -27.92 -25.15 37.31
C ASN A 210 -28.12 -26.69 37.34
N GLY A 211 -27.11 -27.48 36.99
CA GLY A 211 -27.16 -28.94 37.22
C GLY A 211 -28.13 -29.70 36.30
N GLU A 212 -28.39 -29.16 35.12
CA GLU A 212 -29.22 -29.82 34.10
C GLU A 212 -28.67 -31.19 33.66
N VAL A 213 -29.58 -32.07 33.26
CA VAL A 213 -29.26 -33.44 32.84
C VAL A 213 -29.00 -33.47 31.34
N ILE A 214 -27.93 -34.18 30.93
CA ILE A 214 -27.46 -34.28 29.54
C ILE A 214 -28.56 -34.74 28.56
N SER A 215 -29.52 -35.54 29.01
CA SER A 215 -30.62 -36.06 28.19
C SER A 215 -31.55 -34.98 27.63
N ASP A 216 -31.60 -33.82 28.28
CA ASP A 216 -32.60 -32.79 27.99
C ASP A 216 -32.00 -31.65 27.15
N LEU A 217 -30.74 -31.80 26.71
CA LEU A 217 -30.04 -30.76 25.98
C LEU A 217 -30.56 -30.60 24.56
N GLU A 218 -30.86 -29.36 24.22
CA GLU A 218 -31.24 -28.97 22.87
C GLU A 218 -30.19 -28.03 22.31
N TYR A 219 -29.87 -28.20 21.03
CA TYR A 219 -29.01 -27.26 20.35
C TYR A 219 -29.64 -25.86 20.33
N ALA A 220 -28.81 -24.83 20.50
CA ALA A 220 -29.28 -23.45 20.50
C ALA A 220 -29.69 -22.94 19.10
N ALA A 221 -29.45 -23.70 18.03
CA ALA A 221 -29.81 -23.35 16.66
C ALA A 221 -30.61 -24.48 16.00
N ASP A 222 -31.51 -24.14 15.08
CA ASP A 222 -32.42 -25.12 14.46
C ASP A 222 -31.69 -26.07 13.50
N ASN A 223 -30.72 -25.56 12.74
CA ASN A 223 -29.88 -26.35 11.84
C ASN A 223 -28.46 -26.49 12.41
N ALA A 224 -28.36 -27.03 13.62
CA ALA A 224 -27.09 -27.19 14.32
C ALA A 224 -26.26 -28.35 13.77
N ALA A 225 -25.03 -28.07 13.31
CA ALA A 225 -24.09 -29.13 12.99
C ALA A 225 -23.68 -29.86 14.28
N PRO A 226 -23.91 -31.18 14.40
CA PRO A 226 -23.58 -31.91 15.62
C PRO A 226 -22.09 -31.89 15.91
N PHE A 227 -21.72 -32.01 17.19
CA PHE A 227 -20.33 -32.19 17.60
C PHE A 227 -20.05 -33.65 17.92
N ALA A 228 -18.85 -34.12 17.57
CA ALA A 228 -18.29 -35.33 18.13
C ALA A 228 -16.86 -35.09 18.64
N TRP A 229 -16.44 -35.89 19.60
CA TRP A 229 -15.14 -35.75 20.26
C TRP A 229 -14.15 -36.74 19.68
N CYS A 230 -13.00 -36.23 19.25
CA CYS A 230 -11.96 -37.10 18.73
C CYS A 230 -11.40 -38.00 19.83
N VAL A 231 -11.40 -39.31 19.60
CA VAL A 231 -10.84 -40.29 20.54
C VAL A 231 -9.35 -40.09 20.79
N THR A 232 -8.62 -39.53 19.81
CA THR A 232 -7.17 -39.29 19.85
C THR A 232 -6.83 -38.00 20.58
N CYS A 233 -7.32 -36.84 20.10
CA CYS A 233 -6.95 -35.54 20.70
C CYS A 233 -7.88 -35.09 21.82
N LYS A 234 -9.02 -35.76 22.02
CA LYS A 234 -10.07 -35.43 23.01
C LYS A 234 -10.64 -34.01 22.85
N GLN A 235 -10.50 -33.42 21.67
CA GLN A 235 -11.10 -32.13 21.35
C GLN A 235 -12.42 -32.32 20.57
N PRO A 236 -13.41 -31.43 20.79
CA PRO A 236 -14.67 -31.44 20.05
C PRO A 236 -14.45 -30.99 18.60
N SER A 237 -15.08 -31.65 17.64
CA SER A 237 -15.07 -31.25 16.22
C SER A 237 -16.47 -31.38 15.65
N LYS A 238 -16.92 -30.35 14.93
CA LYS A 238 -18.22 -30.38 14.24
C LYS A 238 -18.24 -31.46 13.15
N THR A 239 -19.42 -32.04 12.93
CA THR A 239 -19.73 -32.89 11.77
C THR A 239 -19.98 -32.01 10.56
N VAL A 240 -18.90 -31.73 9.84
CA VAL A 240 -18.92 -30.81 8.68
C VAL A 240 -19.32 -31.53 7.37
N PHE A 241 -19.06 -32.83 7.25
CA PHE A 241 -19.35 -33.58 6.02
C PHE A 241 -20.61 -34.45 6.14
N ALA A 242 -21.35 -34.57 5.04
CA ALA A 242 -22.57 -35.38 4.99
C ALA A 242 -22.29 -36.89 5.09
N GLN A 243 -21.16 -37.34 4.55
CA GLN A 243 -20.86 -38.77 4.43
C GLN A 243 -20.22 -39.36 5.67
N THR A 244 -19.43 -38.58 6.42
CA THR A 244 -18.68 -39.10 7.56
C THR A 244 -18.23 -38.01 8.51
N TRP A 245 -17.92 -38.39 9.75
CA TRP A 245 -17.22 -37.53 10.69
C TRP A 245 -15.72 -37.80 10.67
N THR A 246 -14.91 -36.75 10.73
CA THR A 246 -13.45 -36.84 10.93
C THR A 246 -12.98 -35.71 11.84
N CYS A 247 -11.85 -35.90 12.51
CA CYS A 247 -11.26 -34.87 13.35
C CYS A 247 -10.69 -33.73 12.49
N LEU A 248 -11.11 -32.48 12.73
CA LEU A 248 -10.67 -31.34 11.93
C LEU A 248 -9.61 -30.45 12.60
N HIS A 249 -9.05 -30.92 13.72
CA HIS A 249 -7.98 -30.22 14.46
C HIS A 249 -6.62 -30.52 13.84
N LYS A 250 -5.94 -29.51 13.29
CA LYS A 250 -4.68 -29.73 12.55
C LYS A 250 -3.59 -30.45 13.33
N GLU A 251 -3.50 -30.20 14.64
CA GLU A 251 -2.48 -30.77 15.53
C GLU A 251 -2.79 -32.22 15.95
N CYS A 252 -3.94 -32.77 15.54
CA CYS A 252 -4.31 -34.14 15.86
C CYS A 252 -3.62 -35.13 14.89
N PRO A 253 -3.01 -36.22 15.38
CA PRO A 253 -2.47 -37.28 14.51
C PRO A 253 -3.53 -37.89 13.58
N SER A 254 -4.78 -37.98 14.06
CA SER A 254 -5.94 -38.45 13.29
C SER A 254 -6.66 -37.32 12.51
N ALA A 255 -6.03 -36.16 12.34
CA ALA A 255 -6.64 -35.04 11.62
C ALA A 255 -6.93 -35.41 10.17
N PHE A 256 -8.19 -35.25 9.77
CA PHE A 256 -8.71 -35.53 8.44
C PHE A 256 -8.47 -36.98 7.98
N ALA A 257 -8.38 -37.92 8.92
CA ALA A 257 -8.36 -39.35 8.63
C ALA A 257 -9.80 -39.82 8.34
N LEU A 258 -10.04 -40.27 7.11
CA LEU A 258 -11.36 -40.76 6.68
C LEU A 258 -11.48 -42.27 6.93
N PRO A 259 -12.69 -42.79 7.18
CA PRO A 259 -12.92 -44.23 7.25
C PRO A 259 -12.53 -44.94 5.95
N VAL A 260 -12.14 -46.21 6.07
CA VAL A 260 -11.80 -47.06 4.92
C VAL A 260 -12.96 -47.07 3.91
N GLY A 261 -12.64 -46.85 2.64
CA GLY A 261 -13.63 -46.79 1.55
C GLY A 261 -14.22 -45.40 1.28
N THR A 262 -13.94 -44.38 2.10
CA THR A 262 -14.38 -43.00 1.84
C THR A 262 -13.29 -42.21 1.10
N SER A 263 -13.56 -41.74 -0.11
CA SER A 263 -12.63 -40.88 -0.83
C SER A 263 -12.76 -39.41 -0.41
N LYS A 264 -11.63 -38.68 -0.40
CA LYS A 264 -11.60 -37.22 -0.20
C LYS A 264 -12.37 -36.45 -1.28
N SER A 265 -12.49 -37.01 -2.48
CA SER A 265 -13.25 -36.42 -3.60
C SER A 265 -14.75 -36.42 -3.36
N ASP A 266 -15.25 -37.36 -2.56
CA ASP A 266 -16.69 -37.63 -2.43
C ASP A 266 -17.32 -36.81 -1.30
N LEU A 267 -16.48 -36.17 -0.48
CA LEU A 267 -16.93 -35.35 0.63
C LEU A 267 -17.73 -34.14 0.15
N THR A 268 -18.92 -33.98 0.70
CA THR A 268 -19.78 -32.80 0.55
C THR A 268 -20.14 -32.24 1.92
N TYR A 269 -20.43 -30.95 2.00
CA TYR A 269 -20.83 -30.35 3.27
C TYR A 269 -22.24 -30.79 3.67
N SER A 270 -22.43 -31.06 4.96
CA SER A 270 -23.73 -31.43 5.52
C SER A 270 -24.75 -30.31 5.37
N ARG A 271 -26.03 -30.64 5.34
CA ARG A 271 -27.11 -29.64 5.28
C ARG A 271 -27.04 -28.72 6.51
N GLU A 272 -26.71 -29.28 7.66
CA GLU A 272 -26.62 -28.60 8.94
C GLU A 272 -25.53 -27.51 8.91
N ILE A 273 -24.30 -27.79 8.44
CA ILE A 273 -23.25 -26.75 8.43
C ILE A 273 -23.56 -25.61 7.45
N LEU A 274 -24.29 -25.88 6.37
CA LEU A 274 -24.70 -24.88 5.39
C LEU A 274 -25.85 -24.01 5.90
N LEU A 275 -26.80 -24.60 6.63
CA LEU A 275 -27.98 -23.91 7.14
C LEU A 275 -27.83 -23.40 8.59
N GLU A 276 -26.76 -23.76 9.29
CA GLU A 276 -26.47 -23.25 10.63
C GLU A 276 -26.41 -21.71 10.62
N ARG A 277 -26.97 -21.05 11.63
CA ARG A 277 -26.88 -19.60 11.77
C ARG A 277 -26.31 -19.24 13.13
N THR A 278 -25.52 -18.17 13.17
CA THR A 278 -24.98 -17.59 14.39
C THR A 278 -25.44 -16.14 14.48
N ALA A 279 -25.81 -15.68 15.68
CA ALA A 279 -26.02 -14.27 15.93
C ALA A 279 -24.69 -13.54 15.66
N CYS A 280 -24.63 -12.78 14.56
CA CYS A 280 -23.45 -12.01 14.19
C CYS A 280 -23.58 -10.58 14.72
N VAL A 281 -22.47 -9.98 15.10
CA VAL A 281 -22.41 -8.56 15.42
C VAL A 281 -22.38 -7.79 14.10
N ALA A 282 -23.24 -6.78 13.95
CA ALA A 282 -23.18 -5.89 12.80
C ALA A 282 -21.86 -5.11 12.80
N SER A 283 -21.38 -4.69 11.63
CA SER A 283 -20.22 -3.80 11.56
C SER A 283 -20.60 -2.39 11.99
N ASP A 284 -19.85 -1.82 12.93
CA ASP A 284 -19.92 -0.39 13.26
C ASP A 284 -19.36 0.49 12.13
N GLN A 285 -18.63 -0.12 11.18
CA GLN A 285 -18.09 0.57 10.02
C GLN A 285 -19.02 0.43 8.81
N PRO A 286 -19.32 1.52 8.08
CA PRO A 286 -20.09 1.44 6.87
C PRO A 286 -19.30 0.69 5.79
N ILE A 287 -20.01 -0.07 4.94
CA ILE A 287 -19.37 -0.79 3.83
C ILE A 287 -18.78 0.18 2.81
N GLN A 288 -19.46 1.31 2.60
CA GLN A 288 -18.99 2.48 1.85
C GLN A 288 -18.42 3.48 2.87
N PRO A 289 -17.11 3.72 2.86
CA PRO A 289 -16.50 4.74 3.72
C PRO A 289 -17.09 6.13 3.45
N THR A 290 -17.27 6.92 4.52
CA THR A 290 -17.69 8.31 4.41
C THR A 290 -16.66 9.11 3.62
N LEU A 291 -17.15 10.07 2.82
CA LEU A 291 -16.27 11.01 2.14
C LEU A 291 -15.56 11.91 3.17
N PRO A 292 -14.31 12.33 2.89
CA PRO A 292 -13.61 13.27 3.75
C PRO A 292 -14.30 14.63 3.76
N ILE A 293 -14.24 15.33 4.89
CA ILE A 293 -14.81 16.67 5.07
C ILE A 293 -13.92 17.68 4.36
N VAL A 294 -14.37 18.21 3.23
CA VAL A 294 -13.53 19.02 2.31
C VAL A 294 -13.00 20.29 2.96
N GLU A 295 -13.71 20.88 3.91
CA GLU A 295 -13.29 22.06 4.68
C GLU A 295 -12.05 21.78 5.55
N GLN A 296 -11.68 20.51 5.73
CA GLN A 296 -10.48 20.07 6.45
C GLN A 296 -9.40 19.55 5.49
N ALA A 297 -9.50 19.89 4.20
CA ALA A 297 -8.57 19.45 3.17
C ALA A 297 -7.13 19.69 3.59
N SER A 298 -6.36 18.61 3.64
CA SER A 298 -4.97 18.63 4.09
C SER A 298 -4.17 17.60 3.32
N THR A 299 -2.91 17.41 3.71
CA THR A 299 -2.03 16.36 3.18
C THR A 299 -1.87 15.20 4.16
N SER A 300 -2.80 15.03 5.10
CA SER A 300 -2.77 13.92 6.05
C SER A 300 -3.04 12.57 5.37
N ILE A 301 -2.77 11.47 6.08
CA ILE A 301 -3.06 10.11 5.59
C ILE A 301 -4.52 9.97 5.13
N GLU A 302 -5.47 10.61 5.82
CA GLU A 302 -6.90 10.56 5.49
C GLU A 302 -7.18 11.16 4.11
N PHE A 303 -6.66 12.35 3.82
CA PHE A 303 -6.81 13.01 2.51
C PHE A 303 -5.93 12.41 1.42
N ARG A 304 -4.91 11.63 1.82
CA ARG A 304 -4.09 10.87 0.90
C ARG A 304 -4.76 9.57 0.43
N CYS A 305 -5.76 9.06 1.16
CA CYS A 305 -6.47 7.85 0.78
C CYS A 305 -7.36 8.01 -0.46
N GLY A 306 -7.78 6.88 -1.03
CA GLY A 306 -8.82 6.87 -2.07
C GLY A 306 -10.20 7.14 -1.46
N ILE A 307 -11.19 7.35 -2.31
CA ILE A 307 -12.59 7.51 -1.91
C ILE A 307 -13.47 6.51 -2.66
N VAL A 308 -14.68 6.28 -2.14
CA VAL A 308 -15.74 5.61 -2.89
C VAL A 308 -16.66 6.69 -3.44
N CYS A 309 -16.85 6.70 -4.76
CA CYS A 309 -17.71 7.68 -5.43
C CYS A 309 -19.16 7.58 -4.90
N PRO A 310 -19.80 8.69 -4.49
CA PRO A 310 -21.17 8.66 -3.97
C PRO A 310 -22.22 8.46 -5.07
N GLN A 311 -21.84 8.60 -6.35
CA GLN A 311 -22.76 8.44 -7.49
C GLN A 311 -22.73 7.03 -8.06
N CYS A 312 -21.53 6.51 -8.37
CA CYS A 312 -21.38 5.20 -9.04
C CYS A 312 -20.89 4.08 -8.11
N HIS A 313 -20.53 4.39 -6.86
CA HIS A 313 -19.97 3.44 -5.88
C HIS A 313 -18.60 2.82 -6.24
N GLY A 314 -17.95 3.32 -7.30
CA GLY A 314 -16.61 2.94 -7.70
C GLY A 314 -15.52 3.56 -6.81
N CYS A 315 -14.55 2.76 -6.40
CA CYS A 315 -13.36 3.22 -5.70
C CYS A 315 -12.47 4.04 -6.65
N SER A 316 -12.06 5.22 -6.22
CA SER A 316 -11.18 6.13 -6.96
C SER A 316 -9.97 6.52 -6.13
N ARG A 317 -8.78 6.50 -6.73
CA ARG A 317 -7.52 6.83 -6.07
C ARG A 317 -7.36 8.35 -5.97
N ARG A 318 -6.62 8.83 -4.96
CA ARG A 318 -6.14 10.23 -4.90
C ARG A 318 -5.08 10.48 -5.98
N ARG A 319 -5.46 10.54 -7.26
CA ARG A 319 -4.53 10.71 -8.39
C ARG A 319 -4.05 12.16 -8.52
N HIS A 320 -4.91 13.13 -8.22
CA HIS A 320 -4.59 14.55 -8.31
C HIS A 320 -4.33 15.13 -6.93
N TRP A 321 -3.42 16.10 -6.85
CA TRP A 321 -3.00 16.71 -5.59
C TRP A 321 -4.15 17.43 -4.87
N ASP A 322 -5.04 18.05 -5.62
CA ASP A 322 -6.07 19.00 -5.20
C ASP A 322 -7.49 18.42 -5.26
N ARG A 323 -7.68 17.20 -5.78
CA ARG A 323 -9.02 16.61 -5.96
C ARG A 323 -9.01 15.10 -6.13
N TRP A 324 -10.18 14.50 -5.97
CA TRP A 324 -10.48 13.20 -6.54
C TRP A 324 -11.32 13.38 -7.79
N VAL A 325 -10.94 12.68 -8.85
CA VAL A 325 -11.75 12.50 -10.07
C VAL A 325 -12.17 11.04 -10.08
N CYS A 326 -13.46 10.78 -10.29
CA CYS A 326 -13.93 9.41 -10.37
C CYS A 326 -13.22 8.67 -11.51
N GLU A 327 -12.71 7.47 -11.23
CA GLU A 327 -11.99 6.66 -12.23
C GLU A 327 -12.93 5.71 -12.99
N THR A 328 -14.24 5.79 -12.74
CA THR A 328 -15.27 4.98 -13.40
C THR A 328 -15.63 5.58 -14.76
N ASP A 329 -15.58 4.77 -15.81
CA ASP A 329 -16.02 5.16 -17.15
C ASP A 329 -17.49 5.63 -17.12
N GLY A 330 -17.73 6.84 -17.62
CA GLY A 330 -19.06 7.44 -17.69
C GLY A 330 -19.55 8.16 -16.41
N CYS A 331 -18.75 8.21 -15.34
CA CYS A 331 -19.05 9.01 -14.15
C CYS A 331 -18.21 10.30 -14.13
N ASP A 332 -18.86 11.44 -13.98
CA ASP A 332 -18.23 12.77 -13.99
C ASP A 332 -18.01 13.35 -12.58
N PHE A 333 -18.19 12.53 -11.53
CA PHE A 333 -18.01 12.97 -10.16
C PHE A 333 -16.59 13.47 -9.90
N VAL A 334 -16.49 14.69 -9.39
CA VAL A 334 -15.24 15.31 -8.92
C VAL A 334 -15.46 15.84 -7.51
N LEU A 335 -14.54 15.50 -6.60
CA LEU A 335 -14.48 16.06 -5.26
C LEU A 335 -13.22 16.93 -5.15
N LEU A 336 -13.40 18.24 -5.20
CA LEU A 336 -12.32 19.19 -4.92
C LEU A 336 -11.94 19.10 -3.45
N ALA A 337 -10.64 19.12 -3.17
CA ALA A 337 -10.07 19.20 -1.84
C ALA A 337 -8.63 19.73 -1.94
N PRO A 338 -8.44 20.99 -2.37
CA PRO A 338 -7.13 21.63 -2.37
C PRO A 338 -6.61 21.69 -0.93
N PRO A 339 -5.42 21.16 -0.64
CA PRO A 339 -4.93 21.12 0.74
C PRO A 339 -4.65 22.52 1.29
N GLU A 340 -5.14 22.81 2.49
CA GLU A 340 -4.84 24.05 3.21
C GLU A 340 -3.32 24.24 3.38
N PRO A 341 -2.77 25.46 3.28
CA PRO A 341 -1.35 25.70 3.43
C PRO A 341 -0.80 25.24 4.80
N LEU A 342 0.29 24.46 4.78
CA LEU A 342 1.04 24.15 6.00
C LEU A 342 1.95 25.33 6.37
N THR A 343 1.83 25.88 7.58
CA THR A 343 2.58 27.09 7.94
C THR A 343 4.07 26.82 8.10
N LEU A 344 4.92 27.83 7.93
CA LEU A 344 6.36 27.70 8.23
C LEU A 344 6.61 27.37 9.71
N VAL A 345 5.75 27.82 10.62
CA VAL A 345 5.83 27.49 12.04
C VAL A 345 5.66 25.98 12.25
N ASP A 346 4.72 25.35 11.54
CA ASP A 346 4.54 23.90 11.59
C ASP A 346 5.73 23.16 10.99
N VAL A 347 6.28 23.64 9.87
CA VAL A 347 7.49 23.08 9.25
C VAL A 347 8.68 23.13 10.22
N MET A 348 8.91 24.29 10.85
CA MET A 348 9.99 24.44 11.84
C MET A 348 9.79 23.53 13.04
N LYS A 349 8.55 23.36 13.49
CA LYS A 349 8.21 22.40 14.56
C LYS A 349 8.55 20.97 14.15
N GLU A 350 8.15 20.54 12.96
CA GLU A 350 8.48 19.20 12.43
C GLU A 350 9.99 19.00 12.28
N MET A 351 10.73 20.03 11.86
CA MET A 351 12.20 20.00 11.80
C MET A 351 12.85 19.82 13.17
N ASN A 352 12.40 20.57 14.18
CA ASN A 352 12.88 20.45 15.55
C ASN A 352 12.57 19.06 16.12
N GLU A 353 11.35 18.56 15.91
CA GLU A 353 10.97 17.21 16.33
C GLU A 353 11.82 16.14 15.64
N ALA A 354 12.09 16.30 14.33
CA ALA A 354 12.93 15.40 13.57
C ALA A 354 14.35 15.34 14.14
N GLN A 355 14.97 16.49 14.40
CA GLN A 355 16.31 16.58 15.01
C GLN A 355 16.40 15.89 16.36
N MET A 356 15.30 15.79 17.11
CA MET A 356 15.26 15.11 18.39
C MET A 356 15.20 13.57 18.27
N ARG A 357 14.78 13.03 17.11
CA ARG A 357 14.69 11.58 16.86
C ARG A 357 16.07 10.94 16.75
N LYS A 358 16.23 9.76 17.36
CA LYS A 358 17.48 8.97 17.29
C LYS A 358 17.91 8.67 15.84
N SER A 359 16.96 8.40 14.95
CA SER A 359 17.23 8.12 13.54
C SER A 359 17.85 9.30 12.77
N TYR A 360 17.59 10.54 13.20
CA TYR A 360 18.17 11.76 12.63
C TYR A 360 19.49 12.11 13.31
N LYS A 361 19.57 12.01 14.64
CA LYS A 361 20.82 12.25 15.40
C LYS A 361 21.97 11.35 14.94
N ASN A 362 21.65 10.09 14.61
CA ASN A 362 22.61 9.08 14.18
C ASN A 362 22.53 8.82 12.67
N ALA A 363 21.97 9.76 11.89
CA ALA A 363 21.72 9.54 10.47
C ALA A 363 23.03 9.31 9.68
N PHE A 364 24.12 9.98 10.06
CA PHE A 364 25.40 9.84 9.36
C PHE A 364 26.01 8.45 9.58
N VAL A 365 25.86 7.60 8.57
CA VAL A 365 26.54 6.30 8.51
C VAL A 365 28.00 6.52 8.16
N ARG A 366 28.90 5.99 9.00
CA ARG A 366 30.34 5.94 8.70
C ARG A 366 30.62 4.64 7.93
N SER A 367 30.84 4.78 6.62
CA SER A 367 31.25 3.68 5.73
C SER A 367 32.69 3.90 5.28
N PRO A 368 33.53 2.86 5.15
CA PRO A 368 34.86 2.99 4.57
C PRO A 368 34.83 3.43 3.09
N HIS A 369 33.66 3.37 2.45
CA HIS A 369 33.44 3.79 1.07
C HIS A 369 33.14 5.28 0.93
N VAL A 370 33.05 6.03 2.04
CA VAL A 370 32.64 7.43 2.01
C VAL A 370 33.62 8.28 2.82
N GLU A 371 34.17 9.32 2.18
CA GLU A 371 35.00 10.33 2.82
C GLU A 371 34.25 11.66 2.84
N SER A 372 34.21 12.33 3.99
CA SER A 372 33.48 13.60 4.16
C SER A 372 34.42 14.79 4.16
N PHE A 373 33.98 15.92 3.61
CA PHE A 373 34.69 17.19 3.61
C PHE A 373 33.72 18.36 3.82
N PHE A 374 34.26 19.54 4.15
CA PHE A 374 33.48 20.75 4.37
C PHE A 374 33.97 21.88 3.47
N LYS A 375 33.03 22.63 2.89
CA LYS A 375 33.29 23.82 2.08
C LYS A 375 32.31 24.94 2.44
N THR A 376 32.61 26.15 1.98
CA THR A 376 31.70 27.30 2.07
C THR A 376 31.54 27.87 0.67
N PHE A 377 30.29 28.03 0.23
CA PHE A 377 29.97 28.64 -1.07
C PHE A 377 28.89 29.71 -0.87
N GLY A 378 29.23 30.96 -1.19
CA GLY A 378 28.39 32.09 -0.79
C GLY A 378 28.16 32.03 0.72
N ASP A 379 26.91 32.07 1.14
CA ASP A 379 26.53 31.97 2.56
C ASP A 379 26.22 30.55 3.03
N TYR A 380 26.32 29.54 2.14
CA TYR A 380 26.04 28.16 2.49
C TYR A 380 27.27 27.46 3.08
N SER A 381 27.06 26.82 4.24
CA SER A 381 27.95 25.76 4.71
C SER A 381 27.63 24.47 3.95
N VAL A 382 28.62 23.89 3.30
CA VAL A 382 28.46 22.69 2.47
C VAL A 382 29.17 21.50 3.10
N HIS A 383 28.41 20.43 3.34
CA HIS A 383 28.94 19.14 3.76
C HIS A 383 28.99 18.23 2.53
N GLY A 384 30.21 17.94 2.05
CA GLY A 384 30.46 17.10 0.90
C GLY A 384 30.87 15.68 1.30
N PHE A 385 30.58 14.73 0.41
CA PHE A 385 30.92 13.33 0.54
C PHE A 385 31.47 12.81 -0.78
N SER A 386 32.69 12.30 -0.76
CA SER A 386 33.27 11.49 -1.84
C SER A 386 32.90 10.04 -1.63
N ILE A 387 32.28 9.42 -2.64
CA ILE A 387 31.91 8.01 -2.63
C ILE A 387 32.91 7.25 -3.49
N LYS A 388 33.61 6.29 -2.89
CA LYS A 388 34.64 5.48 -3.57
C LYS A 388 34.03 4.52 -4.56
N ASP A 389 34.78 4.26 -5.64
CA ASP A 389 34.49 3.17 -6.56
C ASP A 389 34.59 1.82 -5.81
N PRO A 390 33.55 0.97 -5.84
CA PRO A 390 33.59 -0.33 -5.17
C PRO A 390 34.61 -1.31 -5.80
N PHE A 391 35.09 -1.05 -7.02
CA PHE A 391 36.02 -1.90 -7.75
C PHE A 391 37.45 -1.33 -7.83
N SER A 392 37.67 -0.11 -7.33
CA SER A 392 38.96 0.57 -7.41
C SER A 392 39.24 1.38 -6.15
N THR A 393 40.43 1.21 -5.59
CA THR A 393 40.90 2.01 -4.45
C THR A 393 41.48 3.36 -4.87
N LYS A 394 41.53 3.64 -6.19
CA LYS A 394 42.20 4.81 -6.78
C LYS A 394 41.25 5.76 -7.52
N SER A 395 39.96 5.44 -7.61
CA SER A 395 38.95 6.26 -8.27
C SER A 395 37.73 6.49 -7.38
N GLU A 396 37.08 7.63 -7.58
CA GLU A 396 35.79 7.94 -6.97
C GLU A 396 34.66 7.54 -7.92
N ALA A 397 33.56 7.02 -7.37
CA ALA A 397 32.32 6.80 -8.13
C ALA A 397 31.56 8.12 -8.35
N GLY A 398 31.72 9.07 -7.42
CA GLY A 398 31.10 10.39 -7.50
C GLY A 398 31.00 11.07 -6.14
N THR A 399 30.39 12.25 -6.12
CA THR A 399 30.25 13.09 -4.92
C THR A 399 28.80 13.46 -4.60
N VAL A 400 28.54 13.69 -3.33
CA VAL A 400 27.26 14.22 -2.81
C VAL A 400 27.55 15.46 -1.97
N HIS A 401 26.96 16.60 -2.30
CA HIS A 401 27.13 17.88 -1.62
C HIS A 401 25.80 18.33 -1.00
N ILE A 402 25.82 18.67 0.28
CA ILE A 402 24.65 19.21 0.99
C ILE A 402 24.90 20.66 1.36
N PHE A 403 24.24 21.57 0.64
CA PHE A 403 24.23 23.00 0.92
C PHE A 403 23.20 23.28 2.01
N ARG A 404 23.67 23.62 3.22
CA ARG A 404 22.80 23.84 4.38
C ARG A 404 22.21 25.23 4.37
N ALA A 405 20.89 25.31 4.34
CA ALA A 405 20.19 26.59 4.45
C ALA A 405 20.04 27.00 5.92
N THR A 406 20.30 28.28 6.19
CA THR A 406 20.01 28.92 7.48
C THR A 406 18.67 29.66 7.41
N ASP A 407 18.12 30.04 8.56
CA ASP A 407 16.90 30.87 8.60
C ASP A 407 17.08 32.18 7.82
N GLN A 408 18.28 32.78 7.86
CA GLN A 408 18.59 33.99 7.12
C GLN A 408 18.58 33.76 5.61
N ILE A 409 19.15 32.64 5.13
CA ILE A 409 19.12 32.28 3.70
C ILE A 409 17.68 32.02 3.24
N ASN A 410 16.91 31.29 4.05
CA ASN A 410 15.53 30.93 3.74
C ASN A 410 14.60 32.15 3.66
N ALA A 411 14.84 33.17 4.50
CA ALA A 411 14.02 34.37 4.60
C ALA A 411 14.33 35.45 3.54
N ARG A 412 15.35 35.28 2.69
CA ARG A 412 15.66 36.23 1.61
C ARG A 412 14.51 36.36 0.62
N GLU A 413 14.47 37.49 -0.07
CA GLU A 413 13.57 37.67 -1.20
C GLU A 413 13.85 36.58 -2.25
N GLY A 414 12.79 35.92 -2.72
CA GLY A 414 12.89 34.76 -3.60
C GLY A 414 13.50 33.50 -2.96
N GLY A 415 13.73 33.50 -1.65
CA GLY A 415 14.25 32.37 -0.87
C GLY A 415 13.23 31.25 -0.64
N ALA A 416 13.65 30.22 0.09
CA ALA A 416 12.84 29.01 0.31
C ALA A 416 11.52 29.29 1.03
N ASN A 417 11.46 30.28 1.93
CA ASN A 417 10.23 30.66 2.62
C ASN A 417 9.18 31.19 1.63
N GLN A 418 9.59 32.06 0.71
CA GLN A 418 8.69 32.59 -0.32
C GLN A 418 8.26 31.50 -1.29
N MET A 419 9.21 30.69 -1.78
CA MET A 419 8.91 29.57 -2.68
C MET A 419 7.95 28.55 -2.07
N TRP A 420 8.03 28.32 -0.74
CA TRP A 420 7.10 27.47 0.00
C TRP A 420 5.66 28.00 -0.01
N HIS A 421 5.47 29.31 0.13
CA HIS A 421 4.15 29.92 0.01
C HIS A 421 3.60 29.85 -1.41
N GLU A 422 4.44 30.13 -2.41
CA GLU A 422 4.03 30.15 -3.82
C GLU A 422 3.68 28.75 -4.34
N ILE A 423 4.47 27.71 -3.97
CA ILE A 423 4.16 26.34 -4.39
C ILE A 423 2.89 25.82 -3.74
N HIS A 424 2.53 26.27 -2.53
CA HIS A 424 1.25 25.91 -1.93
C HIS A 424 0.06 26.45 -2.72
N ASP A 425 0.10 27.74 -3.03
CA ASP A 425 -0.95 28.37 -3.81
C ASP A 425 -1.07 27.71 -5.19
N ALA A 426 0.05 27.52 -5.87
CA ALA A 426 0.08 26.85 -7.17
C ALA A 426 -0.43 25.40 -7.09
N ALA A 427 0.01 24.63 -6.10
CA ALA A 427 -0.40 23.23 -5.95
C ALA A 427 -1.91 23.07 -5.70
N GLY A 428 -2.53 24.04 -5.04
CA GLY A 428 -3.99 24.12 -4.90
C GLY A 428 -4.72 24.58 -6.17
N HIS A 429 -4.02 25.28 -7.07
CA HIS A 429 -4.62 25.98 -8.21
C HIS A 429 -3.85 25.75 -9.54
N GLY A 430 -4.02 24.58 -10.16
CA GLY A 430 -3.61 24.36 -11.56
C GLY A 430 -2.13 24.02 -11.81
N PHE A 431 -1.32 23.82 -10.77
CA PHE A 431 0.06 23.33 -10.93
C PHE A 431 0.12 21.91 -11.51
N ASN A 432 -0.98 21.14 -11.43
CA ASN A 432 -1.20 19.81 -12.03
C ASN A 432 -0.30 18.70 -11.49
N LEU A 433 0.01 18.72 -10.18
CA LEU A 433 0.64 17.59 -9.52
C LEU A 433 -0.26 16.35 -9.56
N SER A 434 0.23 15.27 -10.18
CA SER A 434 -0.49 14.00 -10.27
C SER A 434 0.38 12.80 -9.97
N ARG A 435 -0.24 11.73 -9.46
CA ARG A 435 0.38 10.41 -9.36
C ARG A 435 0.27 9.70 -10.70
N ASN A 436 1.35 9.05 -11.11
CA ASN A 436 1.46 8.44 -12.42
C ASN A 436 1.66 6.91 -12.31
N PRO A 437 1.20 6.10 -13.29
CA PRO A 437 1.40 4.66 -13.27
C PRO A 437 2.89 4.27 -13.29
N VAL A 438 3.33 3.51 -12.28
CA VAL A 438 4.71 3.00 -12.16
C VAL A 438 4.81 1.50 -12.45
N ARG A 439 3.70 0.76 -12.38
CA ARG A 439 3.65 -0.66 -12.75
C ARG A 439 2.36 -0.99 -13.47
N THR A 440 2.48 -1.78 -14.54
CA THR A 440 1.37 -2.33 -15.34
C THR A 440 0.30 -1.27 -15.68
N PRO A 441 0.67 -0.17 -16.38
CA PRO A 441 -0.26 0.90 -16.74
C PRO A 441 -1.47 0.35 -17.51
N GLY A 442 -2.67 0.84 -17.20
CA GLY A 442 -3.91 0.40 -17.82
C GLY A 442 -4.42 -0.97 -17.37
N HIS A 443 -3.62 -1.79 -16.68
CA HIS A 443 -4.03 -3.11 -16.20
C HIS A 443 -4.80 -3.04 -14.87
N LYS A 444 -5.51 -4.11 -14.47
CA LYS A 444 -6.26 -4.21 -13.19
C LYS A 444 -5.35 -4.15 -11.96
N THR A 445 -4.08 -4.49 -12.14
CA THR A 445 -3.03 -4.43 -11.11
C THR A 445 -2.19 -3.15 -11.20
N GLU A 446 -2.64 -2.13 -11.95
CA GLU A 446 -1.93 -0.86 -12.06
C GLU A 446 -1.58 -0.30 -10.68
N VAL A 447 -0.32 0.08 -10.53
CA VAL A 447 0.19 0.76 -9.34
C VAL A 447 0.66 2.14 -9.76
N LEU A 448 0.11 3.17 -9.11
CA LEU A 448 0.58 4.54 -9.21
C LEU A 448 1.76 4.79 -8.25
N THR A 449 2.58 5.78 -8.57
CA THR A 449 3.57 6.36 -7.65
C THR A 449 2.94 6.73 -6.31
N ARG A 450 3.75 6.82 -5.24
CA ARG A 450 3.25 7.35 -3.95
C ARG A 450 3.12 8.87 -4.00
N HIS A 451 4.21 9.53 -4.38
CA HIS A 451 4.29 10.98 -4.55
C HIS A 451 3.59 11.46 -5.84
N PHE A 452 3.31 12.76 -5.88
CA PHE A 452 2.73 13.48 -7.00
C PHE A 452 3.83 14.19 -7.79
N GLN A 453 3.65 14.35 -9.10
CA GLN A 453 4.70 14.78 -10.02
C GLN A 453 4.17 15.82 -11.01
N GLN A 454 5.02 16.80 -11.35
CA GLN A 454 4.87 17.69 -12.50
C GLN A 454 6.27 17.98 -13.05
N ASN A 455 6.49 17.72 -14.33
CA ASN A 455 7.77 18.00 -14.98
C ASN A 455 7.76 19.36 -15.69
N TRP A 456 8.88 20.08 -15.64
CA TRP A 456 9.11 21.35 -16.33
C TRP A 456 10.36 21.25 -17.18
N GLY A 457 10.36 21.90 -18.35
CA GLY A 457 11.51 21.89 -19.25
C GLY A 457 11.50 20.70 -20.20
N ALA A 458 12.69 20.23 -20.56
CA ALA A 458 12.90 19.08 -21.43
C ALA A 458 12.12 17.84 -20.91
N PRO A 459 11.43 17.09 -21.79
CA PRO A 459 10.75 15.86 -21.39
C PRO A 459 11.71 14.87 -20.73
N TYR A 460 11.38 14.46 -19.51
CA TYR A 460 12.13 13.47 -18.76
C TYR A 460 11.28 12.22 -18.52
N LYS A 461 11.87 11.05 -18.79
CA LYS A 461 11.21 9.75 -18.63
C LYS A 461 12.02 8.87 -17.68
N PHE A 462 11.58 8.79 -16.43
CA PHE A 462 12.21 7.97 -15.38
C PHE A 462 11.22 6.97 -14.81
N VAL A 463 11.34 5.69 -15.17
CA VAL A 463 10.41 4.60 -14.76
C VAL A 463 8.91 4.82 -15.14
N VAL A 464 8.48 6.07 -15.37
CA VAL A 464 7.14 6.62 -15.50
C VAL A 464 7.25 7.81 -16.47
N ASN A 465 6.29 7.93 -17.37
CA ASN A 465 6.22 9.07 -18.29
C ASN A 465 5.39 10.19 -17.63
N VAL A 466 5.99 11.36 -17.43
CA VAL A 466 5.31 12.56 -16.92
C VAL A 466 5.24 13.59 -18.04
N LEU A 467 4.05 14.10 -18.34
CA LEU A 467 3.91 15.17 -19.33
C LEU A 467 4.66 16.43 -18.84
N SER A 468 5.60 16.90 -19.67
CA SER A 468 6.40 18.09 -19.36
C SER A 468 5.73 19.37 -19.85
N LYS A 469 5.67 20.38 -18.98
CA LYS A 469 5.33 21.77 -19.33
C LYS A 469 6.61 22.52 -19.70
N SER A 470 6.53 23.56 -20.53
CA SER A 470 7.72 24.35 -20.89
C SER A 470 8.20 25.19 -19.71
N PHE A 471 9.48 25.58 -19.69
CA PHE A 471 9.94 26.60 -18.74
C PHE A 471 9.34 27.99 -19.00
N SER A 472 8.89 28.27 -20.22
CA SER A 472 8.17 29.52 -20.51
C SER A 472 6.81 29.59 -19.82
N ASP A 473 6.19 28.44 -19.54
CA ASP A 473 4.93 28.33 -18.79
C ASP A 473 5.16 28.11 -17.28
N ALA A 474 6.41 28.00 -16.84
CA ALA A 474 6.74 27.71 -15.45
C ALA A 474 6.51 28.95 -14.56
N PRO A 475 5.92 28.78 -13.36
CA PRO A 475 5.86 29.85 -12.38
C PRO A 475 7.27 30.36 -12.02
N ASP A 476 7.39 31.65 -11.69
CA ASP A 476 8.67 32.30 -11.37
C ASP A 476 9.46 31.55 -10.27
N PHE A 477 8.78 30.93 -9.30
CA PHE A 477 9.43 30.17 -8.22
C PHE A 477 10.12 28.89 -8.71
N ILE A 478 9.61 28.26 -9.78
CA ILE A 478 10.26 27.12 -10.42
C ILE A 478 11.56 27.56 -11.10
N LEU A 479 11.53 28.71 -11.80
CA LEU A 479 12.71 29.27 -12.46
C LEU A 479 13.76 29.74 -11.42
N ARG A 480 13.34 30.34 -10.31
CA ARG A 480 14.25 30.66 -9.19
C ARG A 480 14.91 29.41 -8.60
N ALA A 481 14.14 28.34 -8.40
CA ALA A 481 14.69 27.08 -7.92
C ALA A 481 15.69 26.48 -8.92
N LEU A 482 15.37 26.50 -10.21
CA LEU A 482 16.25 26.06 -11.30
C LEU A 482 17.59 26.82 -11.27
N MET A 483 17.56 28.16 -11.29
CA MET A 483 18.78 28.98 -11.30
C MET A 483 19.64 28.75 -10.04
N ARG A 484 19.00 28.60 -8.88
CA ARG A 484 19.69 28.30 -7.61
C ARG A 484 20.35 26.93 -7.61
N MET A 485 19.68 25.93 -8.18
CA MET A 485 20.23 24.59 -8.34
C MET A 485 21.35 24.54 -9.38
N SER A 486 21.25 25.26 -10.49
CA SER A 486 22.32 25.39 -11.48
C SER A 486 23.58 26.00 -10.86
N TRP A 487 23.44 27.06 -10.05
CA TRP A 487 24.56 27.62 -9.28
C TRP A 487 25.18 26.58 -8.33
N ALA A 488 24.36 25.86 -7.56
CA ALA A 488 24.85 24.85 -6.62
C ALA A 488 25.56 23.69 -7.36
N GLY A 489 25.01 23.26 -8.50
CA GLY A 489 25.59 22.29 -9.42
C GLY A 489 26.98 22.74 -9.88
N HIS A 490 27.08 23.95 -10.43
CA HIS A 490 28.35 24.53 -10.86
C HIS A 490 29.38 24.56 -9.71
N LYS A 491 28.99 24.98 -8.50
CA LYS A 491 29.91 25.00 -7.35
C LYS A 491 30.37 23.60 -6.94
N ALA A 492 29.46 22.62 -6.95
CA ALA A 492 29.80 21.23 -6.63
C ALA A 492 30.79 20.64 -7.65
N VAL A 493 30.53 20.82 -8.96
CA VAL A 493 31.40 20.30 -10.04
C VAL A 493 32.76 21.00 -10.07
N TRP A 494 32.81 22.32 -9.91
CA TRP A 494 34.08 23.07 -9.88
C TRP A 494 34.98 22.70 -8.70
N SER A 495 34.41 22.11 -7.64
CA SER A 495 35.08 21.91 -6.37
C SER A 495 35.41 20.43 -6.08
N GLN A 496 35.55 19.58 -7.10
CA GLN A 496 35.94 18.19 -6.86
C GLN A 496 37.33 18.09 -6.19
N PRO A 497 37.57 17.09 -5.31
CA PRO A 497 38.79 17.02 -4.49
C PRO A 497 40.10 16.84 -5.28
N ASP A 498 40.04 16.17 -6.44
CA ASP A 498 41.21 15.65 -7.17
C ASP A 498 41.50 16.37 -8.50
N ASP A 499 40.75 17.42 -8.86
CA ASP A 499 40.95 18.07 -10.16
C ASP A 499 41.95 19.23 -10.09
N HIS A 500 43.08 19.08 -10.78
CA HIS A 500 44.11 20.12 -10.95
C HIS A 500 43.78 21.10 -12.09
N SER A 501 42.68 20.91 -12.84
CA SER A 501 42.26 21.82 -13.91
C SER A 501 40.74 21.92 -13.96
N PRO A 502 40.12 23.01 -13.45
CA PRO A 502 38.67 23.13 -13.46
C PRO A 502 38.11 23.08 -14.90
N PRO A 503 36.90 22.50 -15.10
CA PRO A 503 36.30 22.40 -16.42
C PRO A 503 36.12 23.79 -17.06
N SER A 504 36.25 23.86 -18.38
CA SER A 504 36.02 25.09 -19.13
C SER A 504 34.54 25.51 -19.03
N PRO A 505 34.21 26.82 -19.19
CA PRO A 505 32.83 27.30 -19.15
C PRO A 505 31.87 26.53 -20.07
N SER A 506 32.33 26.11 -21.25
CA SER A 506 31.56 25.29 -22.19
C SER A 506 31.32 23.85 -21.72
N GLU A 507 32.26 23.27 -20.97
CA GLU A 507 32.08 21.93 -20.37
C GLU A 507 31.13 22.00 -19.18
N LEU A 508 31.13 23.10 -18.42
CA LEU A 508 30.19 23.31 -17.30
C LEU A 508 28.74 23.48 -17.74
N ASP A 509 28.50 24.06 -18.92
CA ASP A 509 27.15 24.22 -19.45
C ASP A 509 26.47 22.87 -19.69
N GLY A 510 27.16 21.88 -20.27
CA GLY A 510 26.61 20.52 -20.46
C GLY A 510 26.52 19.69 -19.17
N LEU A 511 27.17 20.12 -18.08
CA LEU A 511 27.20 19.40 -16.81
C LEU A 511 26.26 19.98 -15.75
N THR A 512 25.92 21.26 -15.82
CA THR A 512 25.24 21.99 -14.73
C THR A 512 24.19 23.01 -15.18
N THR A 513 24.11 23.33 -16.49
CA THR A 513 23.03 24.16 -17.04
C THR A 513 21.80 23.28 -17.28
N PHE A 514 21.09 23.00 -16.21
CA PHE A 514 19.90 22.15 -16.21
C PHE A 514 18.82 22.67 -17.18
N ASN A 515 18.30 21.77 -18.01
CA ASN A 515 17.21 22.02 -18.95
C ASN A 515 15.90 21.30 -18.54
N GLU A 516 15.89 20.64 -17.37
CA GLU A 516 14.72 20.00 -16.76
C GLU A 516 14.62 20.30 -15.26
N LEU A 517 13.37 20.35 -14.77
CA LEU A 517 13.05 20.39 -13.35
C LEU A 517 11.79 19.57 -13.07
N LEU A 518 11.95 18.50 -12.30
CA LEU A 518 10.87 17.68 -11.77
C LEU A 518 10.41 18.19 -10.41
N SER A 519 9.14 18.57 -10.31
CA SER A 519 8.48 18.89 -9.05
C SER A 519 7.82 17.64 -8.46
N LEU A 520 8.25 17.23 -7.27
CA LEU A 520 7.67 16.14 -6.50
C LEU A 520 6.93 16.66 -5.27
N GLY A 521 5.64 16.36 -5.15
CA GLY A 521 4.83 16.61 -3.96
C GLY A 521 4.65 15.35 -3.13
N TYR A 522 4.93 15.43 -1.84
CA TYR A 522 4.75 14.35 -0.87
C TYR A 522 3.68 14.74 0.14
N MET A 523 2.62 13.93 0.23
CA MET A 523 1.69 13.96 1.36
C MET A 523 2.19 13.06 2.50
N GLU A 524 1.53 13.09 3.64
CA GLU A 524 1.89 12.28 4.80
C GLU A 524 1.94 10.78 4.45
N GLY A 525 3.07 10.14 4.78
CA GLY A 525 3.31 8.72 4.48
C GLY A 525 3.65 8.42 3.02
N ASP A 526 3.84 9.43 2.16
CA ASP A 526 4.48 9.23 0.86
C ASP A 526 5.99 9.11 1.01
N SER A 527 6.59 8.29 0.15
CA SER A 527 8.03 8.10 0.07
C SER A 527 8.44 7.71 -1.34
N ILE A 528 9.74 7.69 -1.59
CA ILE A 528 10.32 7.10 -2.80
C ILE A 528 11.35 6.05 -2.37
N SER A 529 11.13 4.81 -2.83
CA SER A 529 12.04 3.69 -2.54
C SER A 529 13.38 3.87 -3.24
N TYR A 530 14.31 2.95 -2.99
CA TYR A 530 15.61 2.93 -3.67
C TYR A 530 15.46 2.96 -5.19
N HIS A 531 16.13 3.92 -5.81
CA HIS A 531 16.21 4.16 -7.25
C HIS A 531 17.53 4.89 -7.58
N ASP A 532 17.81 5.12 -8.84
CA ASP A 532 18.94 5.91 -9.31
C ASP A 532 18.49 6.87 -10.41
N ASP A 533 19.23 7.96 -10.58
CA ASP A 533 19.06 8.93 -11.68
C ASP A 533 20.09 8.66 -12.79
N GLY A 534 20.33 7.40 -13.14
CA GLY A 534 21.32 6.96 -14.12
C GLY A 534 20.74 6.63 -15.49
N GLU A 535 19.59 7.18 -15.85
CA GLU A 535 19.02 6.97 -17.18
C GLU A 535 19.99 7.48 -18.26
N GLY A 536 20.15 6.72 -19.36
CA GLY A 536 21.16 7.03 -20.38
C GLY A 536 20.95 8.34 -21.16
N THR A 537 19.87 9.08 -20.87
CA THR A 537 19.59 10.39 -21.44
C THR A 537 19.96 11.54 -20.50
N LEU A 538 20.52 11.25 -19.33
CA LEU A 538 20.85 12.24 -18.31
C LEU A 538 22.34 12.57 -18.30
N GLY A 539 22.65 13.84 -18.06
CA GLY A 539 23.97 14.26 -17.63
C GLY A 539 24.32 13.74 -16.22
N PRO A 540 25.59 13.80 -15.81
CA PRO A 540 26.08 13.16 -14.59
C PRO A 540 25.75 13.93 -13.30
N THR A 541 25.05 15.07 -13.38
CA THR A 541 24.76 15.93 -12.24
C THR A 541 23.27 16.03 -12.01
N VAL A 542 22.86 15.83 -10.76
CA VAL A 542 21.49 16.01 -10.29
C VAL A 542 21.50 16.93 -9.08
N ALA A 543 20.66 17.96 -9.09
CA ALA A 543 20.49 18.85 -7.95
C ALA A 543 19.04 18.82 -7.47
N THR A 544 18.81 18.87 -6.16
CA THR A 544 17.46 18.91 -5.60
C THR A 544 17.35 19.93 -4.47
N LEU A 545 16.37 20.82 -4.57
CA LEU A 545 15.96 21.77 -3.53
C LEU A 545 14.79 21.18 -2.73
N SER A 546 14.92 21.16 -1.41
CA SER A 546 13.90 20.63 -0.50
C SER A 546 13.07 21.75 0.12
N LEU A 547 11.74 21.68 0.02
CA LEU A 547 10.80 22.63 0.64
C LEU A 547 9.82 21.92 1.59
N GLY A 548 9.54 22.51 2.76
CA GLY A 548 8.62 21.95 3.74
C GLY A 548 9.25 20.94 4.70
N SER A 549 8.48 19.91 5.04
CA SER A 549 8.81 18.92 6.07
C SER A 549 10.16 18.22 5.84
N PRO A 550 10.89 17.81 6.91
CA PRO A 550 12.21 17.19 6.80
C PRO A 550 12.14 15.80 6.15
N ALA A 551 13.29 15.32 5.65
CA ALA A 551 13.40 13.95 5.11
C ALA A 551 14.75 13.31 5.45
N LEU A 552 14.81 11.99 5.40
CA LEU A 552 16.06 11.24 5.37
C LEU A 552 16.35 10.77 3.95
N MET A 553 17.55 11.07 3.47
CA MET A 553 18.09 10.49 2.25
C MET A 553 19.11 9.43 2.61
N SER A 554 19.00 8.26 1.97
CA SER A 554 19.89 7.12 2.19
C SER A 554 20.41 6.61 0.86
N PHE A 555 21.69 6.25 0.81
CA PHE A 555 22.36 5.60 -0.31
C PHE A 555 22.80 4.21 0.09
N ARG A 556 22.72 3.25 -0.84
CA ARG A 556 23.30 1.92 -0.70
C ARG A 556 23.84 1.43 -2.05
N MET A 557 24.67 0.41 -2.02
CA MET A 557 25.10 -0.26 -3.25
C MET A 557 23.92 -1.00 -3.88
N LYS A 558 23.87 -1.02 -5.21
CA LYS A 558 22.87 -1.83 -5.94
C LYS A 558 23.15 -3.31 -5.68
N SER A 559 22.08 -4.11 -5.61
CA SER A 559 22.16 -5.56 -5.36
C SER A 559 23.03 -6.33 -6.37
N ARG A 560 23.16 -5.79 -7.59
CA ARG A 560 24.04 -6.32 -8.65
C ARG A 560 25.53 -6.04 -8.43
N VAL A 561 25.88 -5.06 -7.61
CA VAL A 561 27.25 -4.68 -7.24
C VAL A 561 27.66 -5.41 -5.98
N ALA A 562 26.84 -5.33 -4.93
CA ALA A 562 27.04 -6.06 -3.68
C ALA A 562 25.71 -6.62 -3.18
N LYS A 563 25.71 -7.85 -2.65
CA LYS A 563 24.53 -8.45 -2.00
C LYS A 563 24.23 -7.86 -0.61
N ASP A 564 24.99 -6.84 -0.22
CA ASP A 564 24.85 -6.12 1.04
C ASP A 564 23.86 -4.97 0.88
N ASP A 565 22.81 -4.97 1.69
CA ASP A 565 21.75 -3.96 1.66
C ASP A 565 21.97 -2.79 2.64
N ARG A 566 23.14 -2.77 3.31
CA ARG A 566 23.52 -1.71 4.25
C ARG A 566 23.64 -0.35 3.55
N GLU A 567 23.12 0.67 4.24
CA GLU A 567 23.28 2.07 3.85
C GLU A 567 24.77 2.45 3.93
N VAL A 568 25.30 3.10 2.89
CA VAL A 568 26.71 3.59 2.85
C VAL A 568 26.82 5.06 3.21
N LEU A 569 25.77 5.84 2.93
CA LEU A 569 25.64 7.25 3.27
C LEU A 569 24.19 7.52 3.62
N LYS A 570 23.96 8.32 4.66
CA LYS A 570 22.63 8.75 5.06
C LYS A 570 22.72 10.08 5.78
N PHE A 571 21.76 10.95 5.51
CA PHE A 571 21.73 12.28 6.10
C PHE A 571 20.32 12.88 6.09
N PRO A 572 20.03 13.82 7.00
CA PRO A 572 18.79 14.57 6.97
C PRO A 572 18.87 15.71 5.95
N ILE A 573 17.72 15.99 5.34
CA ILE A 573 17.46 17.13 4.46
C ILE A 573 16.36 17.98 5.09
N TYR A 574 16.58 19.28 5.16
CA TYR A 574 15.67 20.23 5.78
C TYR A 574 15.09 21.23 4.77
N HIS A 575 14.20 22.10 5.23
CA HIS A 575 13.66 23.19 4.44
C HIS A 575 14.77 24.12 3.94
N GLY A 576 14.83 24.32 2.62
CA GLY A 576 15.80 25.18 1.93
C GLY A 576 17.11 24.51 1.58
N ASP A 577 17.40 23.31 2.10
CA ASP A 577 18.61 22.57 1.77
C ASP A 577 18.63 22.21 0.27
N ILE A 578 19.81 22.31 -0.32
CA ILE A 578 20.08 21.83 -1.68
C ILE A 578 21.02 20.64 -1.59
N VAL A 579 20.70 19.56 -2.28
CA VAL A 579 21.57 18.39 -2.41
C VAL A 579 21.99 18.26 -3.87
N VAL A 580 23.30 18.17 -4.12
CA VAL A 580 23.86 17.93 -5.46
C VAL A 580 24.58 16.60 -5.47
N MET A 581 24.23 15.73 -6.40
CA MET A 581 24.92 14.48 -6.71
C MET A 581 25.66 14.67 -8.04
N HIS A 582 26.91 14.23 -8.13
CA HIS A 582 27.71 14.35 -9.34
C HIS A 582 28.57 13.11 -9.59
N GLY A 583 28.57 12.64 -10.84
CA GLY A 583 29.40 11.54 -11.36
C GLY A 583 28.55 10.45 -11.98
N GLU A 584 28.94 9.88 -13.12
CA GLU A 584 28.14 8.83 -13.76
C GLU A 584 28.13 7.52 -12.94
N ASP A 585 29.24 7.21 -12.29
CA ASP A 585 29.47 5.92 -11.65
C ASP A 585 28.69 5.80 -10.32
N ILE A 586 28.35 6.92 -9.66
CA ILE A 586 27.46 6.92 -8.50
C ILE A 586 26.09 6.35 -8.89
N HIS A 587 25.59 6.71 -10.07
CA HIS A 587 24.31 6.23 -10.59
C HIS A 587 24.43 4.80 -11.12
N LYS A 588 25.61 4.38 -11.60
CA LYS A 588 25.85 2.98 -12.00
C LYS A 588 25.90 2.05 -10.78
N TYR A 589 26.59 2.43 -9.70
CA TYR A 589 26.90 1.50 -8.61
C TYR A 589 25.98 1.62 -7.39
N PHE A 590 25.42 2.80 -7.15
CA PHE A 590 24.61 3.08 -5.98
C PHE A 590 23.17 3.44 -6.35
N GLU A 591 22.28 3.22 -5.40
CA GLU A 591 20.89 3.65 -5.46
C GLU A 591 20.56 4.41 -4.17
N HIS A 592 19.61 5.33 -4.26
CA HIS A 592 19.22 6.18 -3.14
C HIS A 592 17.70 6.18 -2.96
N LYS A 593 17.28 6.51 -1.74
CA LYS A 593 15.86 6.68 -1.39
C LYS A 593 15.68 7.95 -0.57
N VAL A 594 14.44 8.43 -0.53
CA VAL A 594 14.04 9.53 0.36
C VAL A 594 12.81 9.11 1.14
N ASP A 595 12.94 9.21 2.47
CA ASP A 595 11.88 8.96 3.44
C ASP A 595 11.50 10.30 4.11
N PRO A 596 10.50 11.03 3.57
CA PRO A 596 9.96 12.22 4.21
C PRO A 596 9.40 11.90 5.60
N LEU A 597 9.51 12.87 6.49
CA LEU A 597 8.88 12.90 7.78
C LEU A 597 8.01 14.15 7.85
N GLY A 598 6.81 14.04 8.44
CA GLY A 598 5.90 15.17 8.59
C GLY A 598 4.79 15.14 7.55
N LYS A 599 4.05 16.24 7.48
CA LYS A 599 2.79 16.30 6.74
C LYS A 599 2.91 16.69 5.28
N ARG A 600 3.95 17.43 4.88
CA ARG A 600 4.05 17.95 3.51
C ARG A 600 5.45 18.37 3.10
N ARG A 601 5.96 17.79 2.03
CA ARG A 601 7.25 18.16 1.45
C ARG A 601 7.13 18.32 -0.05
N PHE A 602 7.89 19.25 -0.61
CA PHE A 602 8.19 19.29 -2.04
C PHE A 602 9.69 19.08 -2.27
N ALA A 603 10.04 18.31 -3.31
CA ALA A 603 11.38 18.30 -3.87
C ALA A 603 11.32 18.85 -5.29
N LEU A 604 12.15 19.84 -5.57
CA LEU A 604 12.36 20.37 -6.91
C LEU A 604 13.71 19.83 -7.36
N THR A 605 13.71 18.89 -8.30
CA THR A 605 14.94 18.21 -8.74
C THR A 605 15.23 18.59 -10.17
N SER A 606 16.42 19.14 -10.41
CA SER A 606 16.88 19.56 -11.73
C SER A 606 17.95 18.62 -12.27
N ARG A 607 17.85 18.41 -13.58
CA ARG A 607 18.76 17.56 -14.36
C ARG A 607 19.08 18.23 -15.70
N TYR A 608 20.16 17.76 -16.30
CA TYR A 608 20.45 18.02 -17.70
C TYR A 608 20.04 16.80 -18.51
N ILE A 609 19.12 16.99 -19.45
CA ILE A 609 18.76 16.00 -20.45
C ILE A 609 19.69 16.18 -21.65
N ASP A 610 20.48 15.15 -21.95
CA ASP A 610 21.36 15.14 -23.11
C ASP A 610 20.53 14.97 -24.39
N LEU A 611 20.39 16.09 -25.12
CA LEU A 611 19.58 16.18 -26.32
C LEU A 611 20.09 15.27 -27.45
N ASP A 612 21.39 14.97 -27.49
CA ASP A 612 21.99 14.14 -28.53
C ASP A 612 21.56 12.67 -28.42
N THR A 613 21.16 12.25 -27.22
CA THR A 613 20.66 10.89 -26.95
C THR A 613 19.18 10.69 -27.35
N LEU A 614 18.46 11.78 -27.64
CA LEU A 614 17.03 11.74 -27.96
C LEU A 614 16.78 11.53 -29.45
N ASP A 615 15.63 10.93 -29.78
CA ASP A 615 15.14 10.88 -31.16
C ASP A 615 14.77 12.29 -31.66
N PRO A 616 14.75 12.54 -32.99
CA PRO A 616 14.57 13.89 -33.52
C PRO A 616 13.30 14.61 -33.08
N VAL A 617 12.19 13.90 -32.84
CA VAL A 617 10.92 14.51 -32.43
C VAL A 617 11.00 14.92 -30.97
N THR A 618 11.46 14.02 -30.11
CA THR A 618 11.63 14.31 -28.68
C THR A 618 12.69 15.39 -28.46
N ARG A 619 13.75 15.42 -29.29
CA ARG A 619 14.80 16.46 -29.25
C ARG A 619 14.23 17.85 -29.52
N ASP A 620 13.48 18.03 -30.61
CA ASP A 620 12.86 19.33 -30.95
C ASP A 620 11.89 19.79 -29.85
N GLU A 621 11.14 18.87 -29.24
CA GLU A 621 10.31 19.17 -28.08
C GLU A 621 11.15 19.58 -26.86
N ALA A 622 12.23 18.86 -26.58
CA ALA A 622 13.13 19.11 -25.46
C ALA A 622 13.85 20.46 -25.57
N GLU A 623 14.33 20.82 -26.76
CA GLU A 623 14.92 22.13 -27.05
C GLU A 623 13.93 23.26 -26.78
N LYS A 624 12.71 23.14 -27.30
CA LYS A 624 11.67 24.17 -27.13
C LYS A 624 11.21 24.30 -25.68
N LYS A 625 10.94 23.18 -25.02
CA LYS A 625 10.41 23.19 -23.65
C LYS A 625 11.48 23.51 -22.62
N GLY A 626 12.71 23.02 -22.82
CA GLY A 626 13.86 23.22 -21.95
C GLY A 626 14.56 24.57 -22.12
N ALA A 627 14.19 25.37 -23.11
CA ALA A 627 14.70 26.73 -23.27
C ALA A 627 14.34 27.60 -22.06
N ILE A 628 15.36 28.09 -21.36
CA ILE A 628 15.20 29.00 -20.23
C ILE A 628 14.73 30.36 -20.75
N PRO A 629 13.58 30.89 -20.30
CA PRO A 629 13.06 32.15 -20.82
C PRO A 629 13.92 33.34 -20.38
N GLN A 630 14.00 34.38 -21.22
CA GLN A 630 14.87 35.55 -20.99
C GLN A 630 14.63 36.23 -19.63
N HIS A 631 13.39 36.26 -19.15
CA HIS A 631 13.07 36.87 -17.86
C HIS A 631 13.65 36.09 -16.67
N ALA A 632 14.04 34.82 -16.83
CA ALA A 632 14.67 34.03 -15.79
C ALA A 632 16.07 34.55 -15.42
N ILE A 633 16.71 35.35 -16.27
CA ILE A 633 18.02 35.96 -16.02
C ILE A 633 17.99 36.85 -14.75
N LYS A 634 16.84 37.44 -14.43
CA LYS A 634 16.67 38.22 -13.18
C LYS A 634 16.82 37.37 -11.91
N TRP A 635 16.79 36.04 -12.05
CA TRP A 635 16.87 35.06 -10.97
C TRP A 635 18.22 34.34 -10.90
N VAL A 636 19.22 34.76 -11.69
CA VAL A 636 20.58 34.23 -11.58
C VAL A 636 21.04 34.38 -10.13
N TYR A 637 21.48 33.26 -9.56
CA TYR A 637 21.81 33.16 -8.15
C TYR A 637 23.33 33.03 -7.99
N ASP A 638 23.89 33.74 -7.00
CA ASP A 638 25.33 33.76 -6.73
C ASP A 638 25.71 33.16 -5.37
N GLY A 639 24.72 32.74 -4.57
CA GLY A 639 24.92 32.21 -3.22
C GLY A 639 24.66 33.21 -2.10
N GLN A 640 24.30 34.46 -2.43
CA GLN A 640 24.04 35.55 -1.48
C GLN A 640 22.63 36.13 -1.60
#